data_AF-A0A1I0I5N2-F1
#
_entry.id   AF-A0A1I0I5N2-F1
#
_cell.length_a   1.000
_cell.length_b   1.000
_cell.length_c   1.000
_cell.angle_alpha   90.00
_cell.angle_beta   90.00
_cell.angle_gamma   90.00
#
_symmetry.space_group_name_H-M   'P 1'
#
loop_
_entity.id
_entity.type
_entity.pdbx_description
1 polymer ?
#
loop_
_entity_poly.entity_id
_entity_poly.type
_entity_poly.pdbx_seq_one_letter_code
_entity_poly.pdbx_strand_id
1 'polypeptide(L)'
;MKIKLVIIVLISSLVMSSFTVISVYGKNDELDTTLLEEHEGGLLDYTKMYGLEREETKPITQNRYLRSSMPQKNNYIAIMVEFPDKTGTSLDDLQTLSKAEAVMNKGNRDMITPYGNAPIISLKEYVEKYTYNKMTTQTTFFPQDRNGNVVSVKLSKNRSYYMKKSSSNPNGYTSSQAVEREKELINEILSKSKESIERVFNASDLDKNNDGKVDAISFFVEADKVTEDKVEWSDLLWSHKISGMNLNVTLKGKKVDTYNLINTYDSNYLGGVFSMNQGTYGTIIHEYMHVLGLVDLYRYNSTGNPVGFYDVMAATTSYNPQGILAYMTSEYNNLGWNNLTEINRSTSITLNRPQYTNPNEKRAVKIVSPVNKDEYFIVEYYEKRNKVNTSETSINDGVVVYRINSKVKDGNMNGTTTGRNDYLYIFRPNETGCGKGEGNLNQAVLSKNGRSSFGKPLNTTSGWNNDTLFYSNGTNSGITINITSSSSNSITLDINVPIVQGDGTTTKPYLISSVNDFDLIRKNSTKVFKLLNDIDLSNVNNFQTISNFSGTLDGDGFTIKNLTINNQSGFITNLSSIGIVKNLNFENVTITNSNTSHTGVFGNVSGKLENIAIKSGKISNQASDNGQYLGTGAIAGVLSSGGIIQDCYSSANVTQGINVGGLIGLNKNGTIQNCYANGTVNGGKKSSGGIIGSQYFISYSQYKQPNNVFYDISKTKQNEAVGMVYGSDKLTDNKTGKEGFIGVDLLKQINLDISGINEKKLDLTIKANPSTSLNKSVMIKDLSIATYNSATEKIKANKVGQTELVVSLPVGKNTMTLSSTIKVINSNIPIKLNYQAHVADYGWLEEVSDGKKAGTTGKNKQMEA
;
A
#
# COMPACT_ATOMS: atom_id res chain seq x y z
N MET A 1 43.99 48.54 24.64
CA MET A 1 45.14 47.61 24.56
C MET A 1 45.51 47.45 23.08
N LYS A 2 46.78 47.58 22.68
CA LYS A 2 47.21 47.54 21.26
C LYS A 2 47.55 46.10 20.80
N ILE A 3 47.61 45.93 19.46
CA ILE A 3 48.25 44.88 18.61
C ILE A 3 47.21 44.32 17.62
N LYS A 4 47.14 44.80 16.36
CA LYS A 4 47.99 44.49 15.16
C LYS A 4 47.53 43.20 14.43
N LEU A 5 47.49 43.07 13.08
CA LEU A 5 47.70 43.99 11.93
C LEU A 5 47.35 43.24 10.60
N VAL A 6 47.15 43.96 9.47
CA VAL A 6 47.24 43.50 8.03
C VAL A 6 46.05 42.67 7.46
N ILE A 7 45.57 42.79 6.19
CA ILE A 7 45.31 43.91 5.23
C ILE A 7 44.71 43.31 3.91
N ILE A 8 43.65 43.94 3.36
CA ILE A 8 43.30 44.22 1.92
C ILE A 8 43.51 43.08 0.86
N VAL A 9 42.64 42.73 -0.11
CA VAL A 9 41.58 43.40 -0.93
C VAL A 9 40.32 42.45 -1.02
N LEU A 10 39.23 42.63 -1.80
CA LEU A 10 38.85 43.59 -2.87
C LEU A 10 37.35 44.03 -2.77
N ILE A 11 36.97 44.96 -3.65
CA ILE A 11 35.70 45.66 -3.84
C ILE A 11 34.58 44.81 -4.51
N SER A 12 33.34 44.88 -4.00
CA SER A 12 32.11 45.18 -4.79
C SER A 12 30.85 45.36 -3.92
N SER A 13 30.11 46.44 -4.16
CA SER A 13 28.65 46.70 -3.98
C SER A 13 27.80 45.84 -2.99
N LEU A 14 26.87 46.38 -2.19
CA LEU A 14 26.22 47.70 -2.24
C LEU A 14 25.66 48.12 -0.85
N VAL A 15 25.60 49.45 -0.67
CA VAL A 15 25.11 50.27 0.45
C VAL A 15 23.92 49.71 1.28
N MET A 16 24.11 49.60 2.60
CA MET A 16 23.05 49.88 3.57
C MET A 16 22.97 51.40 3.82
N SER A 17 21.79 52.00 3.68
CA SER A 17 21.50 53.28 4.33
C SER A 17 20.01 53.36 4.67
N SER A 18 19.73 53.22 5.96
CA SER A 18 18.45 53.58 6.56
C SER A 18 18.16 55.06 6.33
N PHE A 19 17.10 55.37 5.59
CA PHE A 19 16.49 56.70 5.57
C PHE A 19 14.99 56.57 5.85
N THR A 20 14.54 57.28 6.87
CA THR A 20 13.13 57.57 7.12
C THR A 20 12.56 58.35 5.93
N VAL A 21 11.53 57.80 5.27
CA VAL A 21 10.70 58.57 4.34
C VAL A 21 9.41 58.92 5.07
N ILE A 22 9.21 60.21 5.27
CA ILE A 22 7.95 60.79 5.72
C ILE A 22 6.99 60.80 4.52
N SER A 23 5.84 60.14 4.63
CA SER A 23 4.72 60.33 3.71
C SER A 23 3.78 61.40 4.27
N VAL A 24 3.93 62.64 3.78
CA VAL A 24 2.88 63.66 3.88
C VAL A 24 2.18 63.74 2.52
N TYR A 25 1.03 63.08 2.39
CA TYR A 25 0.01 63.41 1.40
C TYR A 25 -1.36 62.91 1.85
N GLY A 26 -2.31 63.86 2.00
CA GLY A 26 -3.76 63.61 1.90
C GLY A 26 -4.43 62.80 3.01
N LYS A 27 -5.25 63.48 3.83
CA LYS A 27 -6.42 62.82 4.44
C LYS A 27 -7.36 62.35 3.32
N ASN A 28 -7.37 61.07 3.06
CA ASN A 28 -8.57 60.31 2.72
C ASN A 28 -8.58 59.13 3.69
N ASP A 29 -9.75 58.77 4.22
CA ASP A 29 -9.86 57.67 5.17
C ASP A 29 -9.56 56.34 4.44
N GLU A 30 -8.33 55.83 4.59
CA GLU A 30 -8.00 54.47 4.20
C GLU A 30 -8.88 53.54 5.04
N LEU A 31 -9.71 52.72 4.37
CA LEU A 31 -10.50 51.71 5.06
C LEU A 31 -9.56 50.80 5.84
N ASP A 32 -9.84 50.63 7.13
CA ASP A 32 -9.20 49.62 7.95
C ASP A 32 -9.67 48.24 7.46
N THR A 33 -8.85 47.60 6.61
CA THR A 33 -9.15 46.29 6.02
C THR A 33 -9.05 45.16 7.05
N THR A 34 -8.56 45.41 8.28
CA THR A 34 -8.49 44.37 9.31
C THR A 34 -9.86 43.84 9.69
N LEU A 35 -10.93 44.65 9.61
CA LEU A 35 -12.32 44.18 9.80
C LEU A 35 -12.79 43.20 8.72
N LEU A 36 -12.15 43.15 7.54
CA LEU A 36 -12.41 42.13 6.53
C LEU A 36 -11.55 40.88 6.74
N GLU A 37 -10.41 41.02 7.42
CA GLU A 37 -9.51 39.92 7.83
C GLU A 37 -10.01 39.23 9.11
N GLU A 38 -10.72 39.93 10.01
CA GLU A 38 -11.35 39.33 11.20
C GLU A 38 -12.48 38.33 10.86
N HIS A 39 -12.98 38.35 9.62
CA HIS A 39 -13.87 37.30 9.08
C HIS A 39 -13.15 36.00 8.71
N GLU A 40 -11.82 35.89 8.83
CA GLU A 40 -11.10 34.61 8.66
C GLU A 40 -11.37 33.58 9.78
N GLY A 41 -12.09 33.96 10.84
CA GLY A 41 -12.55 33.06 11.91
C GLY A 41 -13.79 32.23 11.52
N GLY A 42 -13.61 30.92 11.33
CA GLY A 42 -14.68 29.99 10.94
C GLY A 42 -15.91 29.95 11.86
N LEU A 43 -17.06 29.65 11.26
CA LEU A 43 -18.42 29.80 11.81
C LEU A 43 -18.88 28.55 12.59
N LEU A 44 -19.25 28.71 13.86
CA LEU A 44 -19.39 27.61 14.83
C LEU A 44 -20.67 26.76 14.67
N ASP A 45 -20.60 25.46 15.00
CA ASP A 45 -21.77 24.65 15.38
C ASP A 45 -22.23 25.00 16.80
N TYR A 46 -23.26 25.84 16.92
CA TYR A 46 -23.77 26.35 18.20
C TYR A 46 -24.41 25.25 19.06
N THR A 47 -24.76 24.10 18.49
CA THR A 47 -25.39 22.96 19.21
C THR A 47 -24.64 22.61 20.50
N LYS A 48 -23.30 22.47 20.40
CA LYS A 48 -22.45 22.11 21.54
C LYS A 48 -22.23 23.29 22.49
N MET A 49 -22.18 24.51 21.96
CA MET A 49 -22.00 25.74 22.73
C MET A 49 -23.22 26.02 23.63
N TYR A 50 -24.42 25.72 23.14
CA TYR A 50 -25.68 25.85 23.87
C TYR A 50 -26.00 24.64 24.75
N GLY A 51 -25.12 23.62 24.78
CA GLY A 51 -25.32 22.41 25.59
C GLY A 51 -26.50 21.54 25.14
N LEU A 52 -26.94 21.68 23.88
CA LEU A 52 -28.07 20.93 23.34
C LEU A 52 -27.65 19.49 23.00
N GLU A 53 -28.55 18.54 23.28
CA GLU A 53 -28.35 17.14 22.87
C GLU A 53 -28.51 17.01 21.34
N ARG A 54 -27.51 16.41 20.69
CA ARG A 54 -27.63 15.98 19.29
C ARG A 54 -28.52 14.73 19.24
N GLU A 55 -29.77 14.88 18.80
CA GLU A 55 -30.47 13.76 18.16
C GLU A 55 -29.65 13.31 16.94
N GLU A 56 -29.59 12.01 16.63
CA GLU A 56 -28.96 11.51 15.41
C GLU A 56 -29.76 11.95 14.17
N THR A 57 -29.53 13.17 13.68
CA THR A 57 -29.93 13.57 12.32
C THR A 57 -29.11 12.77 11.31
N LYS A 58 -29.78 12.13 10.34
CA LYS A 58 -29.06 11.52 9.22
C LYS A 58 -28.72 12.63 8.23
N PRO A 59 -27.44 13.00 8.04
CA PRO A 59 -27.11 14.01 7.04
C PRO A 59 -27.63 13.57 5.67
N ILE A 60 -27.97 14.53 4.81
CA ILE A 60 -28.50 14.22 3.48
C ILE A 60 -27.36 13.75 2.58
N THR A 61 -27.00 12.49 2.76
CA THR A 61 -26.00 11.81 1.95
C THR A 61 -26.66 11.25 0.69
N GLN A 62 -25.85 10.99 -0.34
CA GLN A 62 -26.35 10.34 -1.55
C GLN A 62 -26.89 8.95 -1.18
N ASN A 63 -28.16 8.66 -1.49
CA ASN A 63 -28.69 7.32 -1.28
C ASN A 63 -28.05 6.33 -2.28
N ARG A 64 -26.99 5.65 -1.82
CA ARG A 64 -26.18 4.67 -2.58
C ARG A 64 -26.97 3.46 -3.11
N TYR A 65 -28.21 3.25 -2.66
CA TYR A 65 -29.08 2.17 -3.12
C TYR A 65 -30.01 2.59 -4.29
N LEU A 66 -30.08 3.88 -4.63
CA LEU A 66 -30.77 4.34 -5.82
C LEU A 66 -30.02 3.85 -7.06
N ARG A 67 -30.67 3.01 -7.87
CA ARG A 67 -30.16 2.55 -9.18
C ARG A 67 -30.31 3.60 -10.29
N SER A 68 -30.76 4.81 -9.96
CA SER A 68 -30.97 5.90 -10.93
C SER A 68 -29.65 6.60 -11.24
N SER A 69 -29.45 6.96 -12.51
CA SER A 69 -28.36 7.84 -12.95
C SER A 69 -28.67 9.32 -12.83
N MET A 70 -29.89 9.70 -12.39
CA MET A 70 -30.25 11.10 -12.16
C MET A 70 -29.65 11.62 -10.85
N PRO A 71 -29.21 12.89 -10.80
CA PRO A 71 -28.78 13.53 -9.55
C PRO A 71 -29.89 13.51 -8.49
N GLN A 72 -29.53 13.24 -7.24
CA GLN A 72 -30.44 13.42 -6.10
C GLN A 72 -30.72 14.91 -5.91
N LYS A 73 -31.95 15.35 -6.15
CA LYS A 73 -32.38 16.74 -5.94
C LYS A 73 -32.85 16.96 -4.51
N ASN A 74 -32.13 17.83 -3.80
CA ASN A 74 -32.55 18.40 -2.52
C ASN A 74 -33.20 19.77 -2.77
N ASN A 75 -34.21 20.13 -1.98
CA ASN A 75 -34.74 21.50 -1.97
C ASN A 75 -34.12 22.26 -0.79
N TYR A 76 -33.77 23.53 -0.97
CA TYR A 76 -33.22 24.37 0.07
C TYR A 76 -34.15 25.55 0.32
N ILE A 77 -34.66 25.66 1.55
CA ILE A 77 -35.55 26.75 1.97
C ILE A 77 -34.68 27.92 2.44
N ALA A 78 -34.76 29.06 1.75
CA ALA A 78 -34.13 30.31 2.17
C ALA A 78 -35.20 31.30 2.63
N ILE A 79 -35.28 31.56 3.93
CA ILE A 79 -36.26 32.50 4.50
C ILE A 79 -35.59 33.86 4.71
N MET A 80 -36.14 34.90 4.10
CA MET A 80 -35.70 36.29 4.25
C MET A 80 -36.37 36.91 5.49
N VAL A 81 -35.59 37.54 6.36
CA VAL A 81 -36.03 37.99 7.68
C VAL A 81 -35.54 39.40 7.96
N GLU A 82 -36.46 40.29 8.33
CA GLU A 82 -36.20 41.71 8.56
C GLU A 82 -36.63 42.17 9.95
N PHE A 83 -35.98 43.22 10.45
CA PHE A 83 -36.27 43.80 11.76
C PHE A 83 -37.03 45.13 11.65
N PRO A 84 -37.93 45.48 12.61
CA PRO A 84 -38.67 46.74 12.59
C PRO A 84 -37.81 48.01 12.69
N ASP A 85 -36.64 47.94 13.33
CA ASP A 85 -35.70 49.05 13.52
C ASP A 85 -34.66 49.17 12.40
N LYS A 86 -34.80 48.39 11.32
CA LYS A 86 -33.93 48.45 10.15
C LYS A 86 -34.66 49.05 8.95
N THR A 87 -33.94 49.94 8.28
CA THR A 87 -34.38 50.76 7.15
C THR A 87 -33.31 50.78 6.04
N GLY A 88 -32.48 49.73 5.98
CA GLY A 88 -31.38 49.58 5.03
C GLY A 88 -31.87 49.02 3.69
N THR A 89 -30.98 48.33 2.98
CA THR A 89 -31.39 47.55 1.81
C THR A 89 -32.24 46.36 2.24
N SER A 90 -33.53 46.39 1.89
CA SER A 90 -34.48 45.30 2.16
C SER A 90 -34.06 43.98 1.51
N LEU A 91 -34.36 42.86 2.17
CA LEU A 91 -34.02 41.52 1.67
C LEU A 91 -34.97 41.00 0.59
N ASP A 92 -36.17 41.57 0.47
CA ASP A 92 -37.14 41.24 -0.57
C ASP A 92 -37.13 42.19 -1.79
N ASP A 93 -36.20 43.15 -1.81
CA ASP A 93 -35.99 44.04 -2.95
C ASP A 93 -35.47 43.27 -4.19
N LEU A 94 -35.92 43.67 -5.38
CA LEU A 94 -35.59 43.02 -6.65
C LEU A 94 -34.07 42.95 -6.93
N GLN A 95 -33.27 43.91 -6.47
CA GLN A 95 -31.82 43.88 -6.60
C GLN A 95 -31.21 42.82 -5.68
N THR A 96 -31.54 42.83 -4.39
CA THR A 96 -31.05 41.82 -3.42
C THR A 96 -31.45 40.42 -3.83
N LEU A 97 -32.72 40.19 -4.18
CA LEU A 97 -33.20 38.89 -4.66
C LEU A 97 -32.49 38.44 -5.94
N SER A 98 -32.21 39.35 -6.88
CA SER A 98 -31.49 39.00 -8.12
C SER A 98 -30.00 38.71 -7.90
N LYS A 99 -29.39 39.23 -6.83
CA LYS A 99 -28.04 38.84 -6.38
C LYS A 99 -28.07 37.51 -5.63
N ALA A 100 -29.06 37.29 -4.75
CA ALA A 100 -29.27 36.03 -4.03
C ALA A 100 -29.48 34.86 -4.99
N GLU A 101 -30.30 35.03 -6.03
CA GLU A 101 -30.49 34.09 -7.14
C GLU A 101 -29.17 33.74 -7.86
N ALA A 102 -28.28 34.72 -8.05
CA ALA A 102 -26.99 34.48 -8.70
C ALA A 102 -26.07 33.60 -7.84
N VAL A 103 -25.93 33.89 -6.54
CA VAL A 103 -25.07 33.11 -5.64
C VAL A 103 -25.67 31.76 -5.23
N MET A 104 -27.00 31.59 -5.28
CA MET A 104 -27.66 30.37 -4.82
C MET A 104 -28.05 29.40 -5.95
N ASN A 105 -28.47 29.91 -7.10
CA ASN A 105 -29.13 29.11 -8.15
C ASN A 105 -28.51 29.18 -9.55
N LYS A 106 -27.81 30.28 -9.92
CA LYS A 106 -27.57 30.60 -11.35
C LYS A 106 -26.13 30.86 -11.81
N GLY A 107 -25.21 31.31 -10.94
CA GLY A 107 -23.81 31.60 -11.32
C GLY A 107 -23.63 32.72 -12.35
N ASN A 108 -24.69 33.42 -12.73
CA ASN A 108 -24.77 34.25 -13.92
C ASN A 108 -24.28 35.70 -13.72
N ARG A 109 -23.35 35.91 -12.79
CA ARG A 109 -22.79 37.22 -12.43
C ARG A 109 -21.31 37.10 -12.07
N ASP A 110 -20.57 38.18 -12.26
CA ASP A 110 -19.23 38.33 -11.71
C ASP A 110 -19.29 39.00 -10.32
N MET A 111 -18.38 38.56 -9.46
CA MET A 111 -18.02 39.21 -8.21
C MET A 111 -16.87 40.18 -8.46
N ILE A 112 -17.01 41.43 -8.01
CA ILE A 112 -15.93 42.43 -8.02
C ILE A 112 -14.96 42.10 -6.88
N THR A 113 -13.67 42.02 -7.19
CA THR A 113 -12.59 41.70 -6.24
C THR A 113 -11.44 42.71 -6.38
N PRO A 114 -10.54 42.86 -5.38
CA PRO A 114 -9.33 43.67 -5.51
C PRO A 114 -8.39 43.20 -6.65
N TYR A 115 -8.57 41.96 -7.11
CA TYR A 115 -7.77 41.29 -8.13
C TYR A 115 -8.52 41.16 -9.47
N GLY A 116 -9.60 41.93 -9.65
CA GLY A 116 -10.46 41.95 -10.83
C GLY A 116 -11.65 40.99 -10.76
N ASN A 117 -12.60 41.15 -11.68
CA ASN A 117 -13.87 40.42 -11.67
C ASN A 117 -13.69 38.90 -11.77
N ALA A 118 -14.26 38.15 -10.82
CA ALA A 118 -14.25 36.70 -10.78
C ALA A 118 -15.67 36.12 -10.99
N PRO A 119 -15.87 35.10 -11.84
CA PRO A 119 -17.19 34.51 -12.03
C PRO A 119 -17.66 33.82 -10.75
N ILE A 120 -18.94 34.01 -10.40
CA ILE A 120 -19.57 33.35 -9.25
C ILE A 120 -19.90 31.91 -9.61
N ILE A 121 -19.51 30.97 -8.75
CA ILE A 121 -20.07 29.61 -8.76
C ILE A 121 -21.24 29.59 -7.79
N SER A 122 -22.46 29.34 -8.26
CA SER A 122 -23.60 29.26 -7.36
C SER A 122 -23.52 28.05 -6.42
N LEU A 123 -24.22 28.10 -5.29
CA LEU A 123 -24.37 26.95 -4.39
C LEU A 123 -24.78 25.67 -5.14
N LYS A 124 -25.73 25.80 -6.08
CA LYS A 124 -26.16 24.69 -6.94
C LYS A 124 -25.00 24.09 -7.75
N GLU A 125 -24.29 24.92 -8.52
CA GLU A 125 -23.17 24.47 -9.36
C GLU A 125 -22.01 23.93 -8.51
N TYR A 126 -21.81 24.47 -7.30
CA TYR A 126 -20.83 23.99 -6.35
C TYR A 126 -21.14 22.57 -5.87
N VAL A 127 -22.40 22.32 -5.47
CA VAL A 127 -22.89 20.98 -5.09
C VAL A 127 -22.76 20.01 -6.27
N GLU A 128 -23.20 20.40 -7.47
CA GLU A 128 -23.10 19.57 -8.68
C GLU A 128 -21.65 19.22 -9.01
N LYS A 129 -20.72 20.19 -8.90
CA LYS A 129 -19.29 19.99 -9.13
C LYS A 129 -18.65 19.03 -8.12
N TYR A 130 -18.72 19.32 -6.83
CA TYR A 130 -17.99 18.54 -5.82
C TYR A 130 -18.65 17.20 -5.48
N THR A 131 -19.93 17.00 -5.84
CA THR A 131 -20.58 15.69 -5.78
C THR A 131 -20.49 14.90 -7.10
N TYR A 132 -19.79 15.38 -8.13
CA TYR A 132 -19.70 14.74 -9.46
C TYR A 132 -21.09 14.46 -10.09
N ASN A 133 -21.99 15.45 -10.03
CA ASN A 133 -23.39 15.40 -10.44
C ASN A 133 -24.22 14.28 -9.75
N LYS A 134 -23.76 13.74 -8.62
CA LYS A 134 -24.55 12.80 -7.82
C LYS A 134 -25.69 13.48 -7.07
N MET A 135 -25.54 14.78 -6.78
CA MET A 135 -26.53 15.59 -6.10
C MET A 135 -26.67 16.96 -6.78
N THR A 136 -27.85 17.56 -6.63
CA THR A 136 -28.14 18.95 -7.00
C THR A 136 -29.03 19.56 -5.92
N THR A 137 -28.92 20.87 -5.73
CA THR A 137 -29.81 21.64 -4.85
C THR A 137 -30.58 22.69 -5.65
N GLN A 138 -31.81 22.98 -5.22
CA GLN A 138 -32.60 24.12 -5.70
C GLN A 138 -33.00 24.98 -4.52
N THR A 139 -32.51 26.20 -4.49
CA THR A 139 -32.92 27.18 -3.48
C THR A 139 -34.25 27.78 -3.87
N THR A 140 -35.18 27.87 -2.92
CA THR A 140 -36.45 28.59 -3.06
C THR A 140 -36.58 29.59 -1.93
N PHE A 141 -36.87 30.84 -2.30
CA PHE A 141 -36.94 31.97 -1.38
C PHE A 141 -38.35 32.15 -0.80
N PHE A 142 -38.41 32.49 0.49
CA PHE A 142 -39.63 32.60 1.29
C PHE A 142 -39.57 33.76 2.30
N PRO A 143 -40.74 34.21 2.81
CA PRO A 143 -42.08 33.89 2.33
C PRO A 143 -42.34 34.35 0.90
N GLN A 144 -43.41 33.84 0.32
CA GLN A 144 -43.99 34.31 -0.93
C GLN A 144 -45.42 34.81 -0.69
N ASP A 145 -45.80 35.89 -1.35
CA ASP A 145 -47.17 36.38 -1.42
C ASP A 145 -48.08 35.41 -2.20
N ARG A 146 -49.37 35.73 -2.33
CA ARG A 146 -50.32 34.88 -3.08
C ARG A 146 -50.09 34.85 -4.59
N ASN A 147 -49.26 35.73 -5.12
CA ASN A 147 -48.87 35.79 -6.54
C ASN A 147 -47.53 35.07 -6.80
N GLY A 148 -46.82 34.64 -5.76
CA GLY A 148 -45.50 34.01 -5.85
C GLY A 148 -44.32 34.99 -5.74
N ASN A 149 -44.57 36.27 -5.48
CA ASN A 149 -43.49 37.25 -5.23
C ASN A 149 -42.87 36.97 -3.86
N VAL A 150 -41.55 36.95 -3.78
CA VAL A 150 -40.85 36.83 -2.49
C VAL A 150 -41.10 38.10 -1.67
N VAL A 151 -41.33 37.90 -0.37
CA VAL A 151 -41.46 38.95 0.66
C VAL A 151 -40.67 38.51 1.88
N SER A 152 -40.30 39.44 2.75
CA SER A 152 -39.57 39.17 4.00
C SER A 152 -40.50 38.90 5.19
N VAL A 153 -40.00 38.16 6.17
CA VAL A 153 -40.61 38.09 7.51
C VAL A 153 -40.21 39.33 8.29
N LYS A 154 -41.10 40.32 8.44
CA LYS A 154 -40.90 41.41 9.40
C LYS A 154 -41.16 40.91 10.82
N LEU A 155 -40.15 40.95 11.69
CA LEU A 155 -40.19 40.44 13.06
C LEU A 155 -40.98 41.34 14.03
N SER A 156 -41.34 40.82 15.20
CA SER A 156 -42.05 41.57 16.26
C SER A 156 -41.13 42.36 17.19
N LYS A 157 -39.83 42.05 17.21
CA LYS A 157 -38.80 42.70 18.01
C LYS A 157 -37.72 43.32 17.11
N ASN A 158 -37.15 44.40 17.60
CA ASN A 158 -35.99 45.09 17.03
C ASN A 158 -34.73 44.21 17.03
N ARG A 159 -33.80 44.40 16.08
CA ARG A 159 -32.52 43.65 16.00
C ARG A 159 -31.73 43.74 17.31
N SER A 160 -31.74 44.92 17.93
CA SER A 160 -31.12 45.18 19.24
C SER A 160 -31.59 44.22 20.37
N TYR A 161 -32.80 43.66 20.30
CA TYR A 161 -33.27 42.64 21.25
C TYR A 161 -32.56 41.29 21.08
N TYR A 162 -32.11 40.95 19.88
CA TYR A 162 -31.36 39.72 19.60
C TYR A 162 -29.85 39.94 19.55
N MET A 163 -29.37 41.16 19.81
CA MET A 163 -27.95 41.48 19.99
C MET A 163 -27.54 41.36 21.47
N LYS A 164 -26.25 41.14 21.72
CA LYS A 164 -25.65 41.00 23.06
C LYS A 164 -25.94 42.23 23.94
N LYS A 165 -26.15 42.01 25.24
CA LYS A 165 -26.37 43.10 26.21
C LYS A 165 -25.06 43.85 26.46
N SER A 166 -25.12 45.17 26.36
CA SER A 166 -23.99 46.06 26.61
C SER A 166 -24.47 47.40 27.19
N SER A 167 -23.53 48.29 27.55
CA SER A 167 -23.86 49.66 27.99
C SER A 167 -24.60 50.47 26.91
N SER A 168 -24.37 50.17 25.63
CA SER A 168 -25.04 50.79 24.48
C SER A 168 -26.27 50.01 24.00
N ASN A 169 -26.44 48.77 24.43
CA ASN A 169 -27.62 47.94 24.18
C ASN A 169 -28.17 47.32 25.49
N PRO A 170 -28.86 48.08 26.35
CA PRO A 170 -29.36 47.59 27.64
C PRO A 170 -30.45 46.52 27.52
N ASN A 171 -31.14 46.47 26.36
CA ASN A 171 -32.23 45.53 26.05
C ASN A 171 -31.73 44.21 25.44
N GLY A 172 -30.44 44.11 25.11
CA GLY A 172 -29.83 42.89 24.56
C GLY A 172 -29.87 41.68 25.49
N TYR A 173 -29.38 40.54 25.00
CA TYR A 173 -29.39 39.27 25.73
C TYR A 173 -28.16 39.08 26.63
N THR A 174 -28.36 38.44 27.78
CA THR A 174 -27.27 37.85 28.59
C THR A 174 -26.95 36.45 28.08
N SER A 175 -25.75 35.93 28.32
CA SER A 175 -25.35 34.59 27.83
C SER A 175 -26.33 33.48 28.23
N SER A 176 -26.97 33.58 29.40
CA SER A 176 -28.01 32.66 29.87
C SER A 176 -29.33 32.72 29.09
N GLN A 177 -29.58 33.79 28.33
CA GLN A 177 -30.81 34.02 27.56
C GLN A 177 -30.63 33.73 26.06
N ALA A 178 -29.40 33.49 25.58
CA ALA A 178 -29.12 33.35 24.15
C ALA A 178 -29.98 32.25 23.49
N VAL A 179 -29.99 31.06 24.09
CA VAL A 179 -30.77 29.90 23.62
C VAL A 179 -32.28 30.20 23.56
N GLU A 180 -32.83 30.85 24.59
CA GLU A 180 -34.27 31.19 24.62
C GLU A 180 -34.63 32.25 23.58
N ARG A 181 -33.80 33.29 23.39
CA ARG A 181 -34.06 34.34 22.40
C ARG A 181 -33.90 33.85 20.97
N GLU A 182 -32.97 32.94 20.69
CA GLU A 182 -32.87 32.32 19.36
C GLU A 182 -34.07 31.41 19.11
N LYS A 183 -34.47 30.62 20.12
CA LYS A 183 -35.69 29.82 20.04
C LYS A 183 -36.95 30.67 19.83
N GLU A 184 -37.06 31.84 20.46
CA GLU A 184 -38.12 32.82 20.21
C GLU A 184 -38.10 33.29 18.75
N LEU A 185 -36.93 33.78 18.29
CA LEU A 185 -36.69 34.27 16.93
C LEU A 185 -37.11 33.25 15.87
N ILE A 186 -36.58 32.03 15.94
CA ILE A 186 -36.82 31.00 14.92
C ILE A 186 -38.28 30.50 14.94
N ASN A 187 -38.91 30.38 16.11
CA ASN A 187 -40.33 30.04 16.17
C ASN A 187 -41.23 31.13 15.57
N GLU A 188 -40.90 32.41 15.74
CA GLU A 188 -41.63 33.51 15.10
C GLU A 188 -41.49 33.44 13.57
N ILE A 189 -40.25 33.29 13.08
CA ILE A 189 -39.94 33.21 11.65
C ILE A 189 -40.66 32.04 10.97
N LEU A 190 -40.60 30.85 11.57
CA LEU A 190 -41.28 29.67 11.05
C LEU A 190 -42.81 29.82 11.10
N SER A 191 -43.36 30.37 12.18
CA SER A 191 -44.81 30.60 12.31
C SER A 191 -45.34 31.52 11.20
N LYS A 192 -44.60 32.59 10.88
CA LYS A 192 -44.95 33.54 9.81
C LYS A 192 -44.72 32.97 8.40
N SER A 193 -43.74 32.08 8.22
CA SER A 193 -43.39 31.50 6.92
C SER A 193 -44.19 30.24 6.54
N LYS A 194 -44.75 29.53 7.54
CA LYS A 194 -45.37 28.20 7.40
C LYS A 194 -46.39 28.09 6.26
N GLU A 195 -47.37 28.98 6.19
CA GLU A 195 -48.44 28.91 5.17
C GLU A 195 -47.86 29.00 3.75
N SER A 196 -46.88 29.87 3.55
CA SER A 196 -46.26 30.08 2.25
C SER A 196 -45.38 28.90 1.82
N ILE A 197 -44.55 28.37 2.73
CA ILE A 197 -43.74 27.16 2.49
C ILE A 197 -44.65 25.96 2.20
N GLU A 198 -45.73 25.80 2.96
CA GLU A 198 -46.69 24.71 2.79
C GLU A 198 -47.60 24.88 1.57
N ARG A 199 -47.64 26.05 0.93
CA ARG A 199 -48.30 26.24 -0.37
C ARG A 199 -47.43 25.79 -1.54
N VAL A 200 -46.10 25.87 -1.40
CA VAL A 200 -45.12 25.54 -2.46
C VAL A 200 -44.62 24.09 -2.36
N PHE A 201 -44.39 23.57 -1.15
CA PHE A 201 -43.79 22.24 -0.94
C PHE A 201 -44.72 21.22 -0.29
N ASN A 202 -44.58 19.96 -0.72
CA ASN A 202 -45.20 18.79 -0.10
C ASN A 202 -44.29 18.19 0.97
N ALA A 203 -44.82 17.30 1.82
CA ALA A 203 -44.04 16.65 2.89
C ALA A 203 -42.78 15.92 2.38
N SER A 204 -42.87 15.31 1.19
CA SER A 204 -41.76 14.63 0.50
C SER A 204 -40.79 15.56 -0.23
N ASP A 205 -41.06 16.86 -0.26
CA ASP A 205 -40.15 17.88 -0.79
C ASP A 205 -39.30 18.52 0.30
N LEU A 206 -39.73 18.41 1.55
CA LEU A 206 -39.05 18.88 2.74
C LEU A 206 -38.18 17.81 3.40
N ASP A 207 -38.42 16.54 3.12
CA ASP A 207 -37.78 15.38 3.75
C ASP A 207 -37.55 14.30 2.68
N LYS A 208 -36.38 14.34 2.03
CA LYS A 208 -35.98 13.38 0.98
C LYS A 208 -35.34 12.13 1.57
N ASN A 209 -34.76 12.20 2.77
CA ASN A 209 -34.16 11.04 3.44
C ASN A 209 -35.19 10.18 4.22
N ASN A 210 -36.40 10.72 4.43
CA ASN A 210 -37.53 10.19 5.19
C ASN A 210 -37.19 9.85 6.65
N ASP A 211 -36.46 10.73 7.34
CA ASP A 211 -36.18 10.66 8.78
C ASP A 211 -37.18 11.44 9.66
N GLY A 212 -38.11 12.19 9.03
CA GLY A 212 -39.14 12.98 9.71
C GLY A 212 -38.76 14.44 9.93
N LYS A 213 -37.55 14.85 9.56
CA LYS A 213 -37.03 16.21 9.74
C LYS A 213 -37.02 16.97 8.42
N VAL A 214 -36.85 18.29 8.50
CA VAL A 214 -36.66 19.14 7.31
C VAL A 214 -35.20 19.07 6.89
N ASP A 215 -34.99 18.66 5.64
CA ASP A 215 -33.71 18.46 4.96
C ASP A 215 -32.78 19.69 5.09
N ALA A 216 -33.16 20.82 4.48
CA ALA A 216 -32.29 21.98 4.35
C ALA A 216 -33.08 23.30 4.45
N ILE A 217 -32.79 24.08 5.48
CA ILE A 217 -33.46 25.36 5.76
C ILE A 217 -32.50 26.36 6.41
N SER A 218 -32.52 27.59 5.93
CA SER A 218 -31.72 28.68 6.48
C SER A 218 -32.52 29.98 6.60
N PHE A 219 -32.18 30.75 7.63
CA PHE A 219 -32.78 32.04 7.96
C PHE A 219 -31.79 33.16 7.67
N PHE A 220 -32.08 33.97 6.65
CA PHE A 220 -31.25 35.09 6.22
C PHE A 220 -31.73 36.35 6.92
N VAL A 221 -30.98 36.83 7.91
CA VAL A 221 -31.36 37.94 8.80
C VAL A 221 -30.72 39.26 8.38
N GLU A 222 -31.56 40.28 8.19
CA GLU A 222 -31.21 41.64 7.80
C GLU A 222 -30.24 42.28 8.81
N ALA A 223 -29.16 42.87 8.30
CA ALA A 223 -28.09 43.47 9.10
C ALA A 223 -27.58 44.77 8.49
N ASP A 224 -26.78 45.52 9.26
CA ASP A 224 -26.10 46.71 8.75
C ASP A 224 -24.95 46.33 7.80
N LYS A 225 -24.18 47.32 7.35
CA LYS A 225 -22.91 47.08 6.65
C LYS A 225 -21.95 46.34 7.58
N VAL A 226 -21.03 45.54 7.02
CA VAL A 226 -19.99 44.82 7.79
C VAL A 226 -19.24 45.73 8.78
N THR A 227 -18.90 46.95 8.37
CA THR A 227 -18.18 47.94 9.21
C THR A 227 -19.05 48.62 10.29
N GLU A 228 -20.35 48.31 10.34
CA GLU A 228 -21.34 48.99 11.20
C GLU A 228 -22.13 48.01 12.09
N ASP A 229 -22.28 46.74 11.66
CA ASP A 229 -23.03 45.70 12.38
C ASP A 229 -22.22 45.16 13.58
N LYS A 230 -22.69 45.44 14.79
CA LYS A 230 -21.99 45.13 16.05
C LYS A 230 -22.29 43.71 16.56
N VAL A 231 -22.19 42.73 15.67
CA VAL A 231 -22.38 41.31 15.97
C VAL A 231 -21.01 40.65 15.99
N GLU A 232 -20.59 40.20 17.18
CA GLU A 232 -19.28 39.60 17.39
C GLU A 232 -19.30 38.09 17.16
N TRP A 233 -18.13 37.48 17.02
CA TRP A 233 -17.98 36.02 17.05
C TRP A 233 -18.62 35.44 18.33
N SER A 234 -19.32 34.30 18.19
CA SER A 234 -20.14 33.67 19.24
C SER A 234 -21.43 34.43 19.67
N ASP A 235 -21.81 35.53 19.02
CA ASP A 235 -23.12 36.17 19.28
C ASP A 235 -24.28 35.50 18.52
N LEU A 236 -25.50 35.54 19.09
CA LEU A 236 -26.72 34.90 18.55
C LEU A 236 -26.97 35.19 17.06
N LEU A 237 -26.77 36.44 16.62
CA LEU A 237 -26.99 36.84 15.22
C LEU A 237 -25.77 36.61 14.30
N TRP A 238 -24.65 36.11 14.82
CA TRP A 238 -23.50 35.71 14.01
C TRP A 238 -23.86 34.49 13.18
N SER A 239 -23.37 34.39 11.95
CA SER A 239 -23.70 33.26 11.07
C SER A 239 -23.26 31.93 11.68
N HIS A 240 -24.16 30.96 11.75
CA HIS A 240 -23.91 29.67 12.39
C HIS A 240 -24.90 28.58 11.97
N LYS A 241 -24.53 27.33 12.23
CA LYS A 241 -25.41 26.14 12.17
C LYS A 241 -25.74 25.63 13.57
N ILE A 242 -26.96 25.11 13.75
CA ILE A 242 -27.41 24.52 15.01
C ILE A 242 -28.35 23.34 14.77
N SER A 243 -28.45 22.46 15.76
CA SER A 243 -29.34 21.28 15.78
C SER A 243 -29.99 21.13 17.15
N GLY A 244 -31.17 20.52 17.23
CA GLY A 244 -31.77 20.14 18.52
C GLY A 244 -32.41 21.28 19.33
N MET A 245 -32.65 22.45 18.73
CA MET A 245 -33.31 23.61 19.39
C MET A 245 -34.74 23.29 19.91
N ASN A 246 -35.32 22.18 19.48
CA ASN A 246 -36.65 21.69 19.86
C ASN A 246 -37.75 22.74 19.59
N LEU A 247 -37.85 23.14 18.32
CA LEU A 247 -38.78 24.17 17.84
C LEU A 247 -40.24 23.69 17.89
N ASN A 248 -41.16 24.62 18.11
CA ASN A 248 -42.60 24.35 18.27
C ASN A 248 -43.34 24.25 16.93
N VAL A 249 -42.69 24.63 15.82
CA VAL A 249 -43.29 24.69 14.48
C VAL A 249 -42.80 23.54 13.61
N THR A 250 -43.74 22.79 13.04
CA THR A 250 -43.48 21.80 11.98
C THR A 250 -43.89 22.33 10.61
N LEU A 251 -43.27 21.82 9.55
CA LEU A 251 -43.59 22.15 8.15
C LEU A 251 -44.08 20.88 7.44
N LYS A 252 -45.33 20.85 6.97
CA LYS A 252 -46.03 19.62 6.50
C LYS A 252 -45.89 18.41 7.45
N GLY A 253 -45.84 18.67 8.76
CA GLY A 253 -45.64 17.64 9.79
C GLY A 253 -44.19 17.17 9.98
N LYS A 254 -43.22 17.75 9.26
CA LYS A 254 -41.78 17.50 9.45
C LYS A 254 -41.19 18.46 10.49
N LYS A 255 -40.26 17.98 11.31
CA LYS A 255 -39.58 18.75 12.38
C LYS A 255 -38.46 19.60 11.76
N VAL A 256 -38.46 20.92 12.01
CA VAL A 256 -37.24 21.71 11.78
C VAL A 256 -36.31 21.44 12.96
N ASP A 257 -35.25 20.68 12.71
CA ASP A 257 -34.34 20.19 13.76
C ASP A 257 -32.94 20.76 13.62
N THR A 258 -32.41 20.76 12.40
CA THR A 258 -31.17 21.44 12.00
C THR A 258 -31.52 22.62 11.09
N TYR A 259 -30.86 23.75 11.30
CA TYR A 259 -30.96 24.93 10.45
C TYR A 259 -29.68 25.76 10.55
N ASN A 260 -29.53 26.69 9.60
CA ASN A 260 -28.47 27.69 9.65
C ASN A 260 -29.10 29.08 9.79
N LEU A 261 -28.52 29.94 10.61
CA LEU A 261 -28.84 31.36 10.69
C LEU A 261 -27.72 32.13 10.01
N ILE A 262 -28.04 32.98 9.04
CA ILE A 262 -27.07 33.68 8.18
C ILE A 262 -27.27 35.19 8.35
N ASN A 263 -26.27 35.85 8.92
CA ASN A 263 -26.18 37.30 8.97
C ASN A 263 -25.87 37.82 7.56
N THR A 264 -26.78 38.56 6.91
CA THR A 264 -26.60 38.87 5.48
C THR A 264 -25.61 39.99 5.22
N TYR A 265 -25.54 40.94 6.16
CA TYR A 265 -25.13 42.33 5.92
C TYR A 265 -25.91 43.00 4.76
N ASP A 266 -25.71 44.29 4.55
CA ASP A 266 -26.36 45.01 3.46
C ASP A 266 -25.78 44.58 2.08
N SER A 267 -26.66 44.16 1.15
CA SER A 267 -26.29 43.61 -0.16
C SER A 267 -25.69 44.62 -1.14
N ASN A 268 -25.76 45.92 -0.86
CA ASN A 268 -25.21 47.00 -1.68
C ASN A 268 -23.80 47.43 -1.25
N TYR A 269 -23.31 46.94 -0.10
CA TYR A 269 -22.01 47.31 0.45
C TYR A 269 -21.00 46.15 0.43
N LEU A 270 -19.78 46.48 0.83
CA LEU A 270 -18.66 45.54 0.89
C LEU A 270 -18.95 44.39 1.87
N GLY A 271 -18.57 43.16 1.52
CA GLY A 271 -18.58 42.02 2.43
C GLY A 271 -19.92 41.28 2.60
N GLY A 272 -21.06 41.85 2.20
CA GLY A 272 -22.37 41.19 2.39
C GLY A 272 -22.52 39.88 1.61
N VAL A 273 -23.27 38.91 2.16
CA VAL A 273 -23.38 37.54 1.60
C VAL A 273 -24.06 37.52 0.23
N PHE A 274 -24.88 38.52 -0.07
CA PHE A 274 -25.49 38.75 -1.38
C PHE A 274 -24.83 39.91 -2.14
N SER A 275 -23.76 40.51 -1.64
CA SER A 275 -23.07 41.60 -2.34
C SER A 275 -22.31 41.08 -3.56
N MET A 276 -22.31 41.86 -4.65
CA MET A 276 -21.45 41.62 -5.81
C MET A 276 -20.11 42.36 -5.70
N ASN A 277 -19.84 43.01 -4.56
CA ASN A 277 -18.59 43.69 -4.25
C ASN A 277 -17.96 43.03 -3.02
N GLN A 278 -17.01 42.13 -3.28
CA GLN A 278 -16.28 41.36 -2.26
C GLN A 278 -17.21 40.65 -1.27
N GLY A 279 -18.26 40.01 -1.77
CA GLY A 279 -19.33 39.42 -0.96
C GLY A 279 -19.01 38.02 -0.42
N THR A 280 -19.29 37.79 0.86
CA THR A 280 -18.94 36.59 1.63
C THR A 280 -19.85 35.37 1.39
N TYR A 281 -20.37 35.18 0.17
CA TYR A 281 -21.32 34.08 -0.14
C TYR A 281 -20.75 32.67 0.08
N GLY A 282 -19.43 32.52 0.22
CA GLY A 282 -18.79 31.27 0.66
C GLY A 282 -19.32 30.75 1.99
N THR A 283 -19.77 31.64 2.88
CA THR A 283 -20.52 31.31 4.12
C THR A 283 -21.75 30.45 3.83
N ILE A 284 -22.54 30.79 2.82
CA ILE A 284 -23.76 30.03 2.46
C ILE A 284 -23.40 28.61 2.02
N ILE A 285 -22.26 28.45 1.33
CA ILE A 285 -21.76 27.15 0.86
C ILE A 285 -21.25 26.32 2.04
N HIS A 286 -20.44 26.90 2.92
CA HIS A 286 -19.94 26.27 4.14
C HIS A 286 -21.08 25.71 4.99
N GLU A 287 -22.07 26.55 5.29
CA GLU A 287 -23.21 26.18 6.14
C GLU A 287 -24.12 25.14 5.45
N TYR A 288 -24.24 25.15 4.12
CA TYR A 288 -24.94 24.10 3.38
C TYR A 288 -24.15 22.77 3.35
N MET A 289 -22.82 22.79 3.43
CA MET A 289 -22.01 21.56 3.49
C MET A 289 -22.21 20.80 4.81
N HIS A 290 -22.53 21.47 5.92
CA HIS A 290 -22.96 20.80 7.15
C HIS A 290 -24.25 19.99 6.98
N VAL A 291 -25.19 20.46 6.16
CA VAL A 291 -26.43 19.74 5.84
C VAL A 291 -26.14 18.43 5.08
N LEU A 292 -25.11 18.44 4.23
CA LEU A 292 -24.60 17.23 3.55
C LEU A 292 -23.72 16.35 4.46
N GLY A 293 -23.53 16.74 5.72
CA GLY A 293 -22.83 15.95 6.74
C GLY A 293 -21.33 16.18 6.84
N LEU A 294 -20.80 17.28 6.28
CA LEU A 294 -19.41 17.70 6.49
C LEU A 294 -19.24 18.46 7.82
N VAL A 295 -18.01 18.52 8.31
CA VAL A 295 -17.63 19.07 9.63
C VAL A 295 -16.47 20.05 9.51
N ASP A 296 -16.32 20.91 10.51
CA ASP A 296 -15.28 21.92 10.54
C ASP A 296 -13.87 21.37 10.58
N LEU A 297 -13.00 22.03 9.82
CA LEU A 297 -11.59 21.72 9.67
C LEU A 297 -10.67 22.83 10.22
N TYR A 298 -11.23 23.83 10.91
CA TYR A 298 -10.50 24.76 11.77
C TYR A 298 -10.68 24.40 13.26
N ARG A 299 -9.92 25.06 14.15
CA ARG A 299 -9.94 24.80 15.60
C ARG A 299 -10.76 25.88 16.32
N TYR A 300 -11.60 25.48 17.28
CA TYR A 300 -12.46 26.43 18.00
C TYR A 300 -11.74 27.06 19.21
N ASN A 301 -10.97 26.26 19.96
CA ASN A 301 -10.44 26.62 21.28
C ASN A 301 -8.91 26.58 21.35
N SER A 302 -8.24 26.74 20.20
CA SER A 302 -6.79 26.60 20.08
C SER A 302 -6.29 27.42 18.90
N THR A 303 -5.13 28.05 19.05
CA THR A 303 -4.44 28.76 17.95
C THR A 303 -3.95 27.80 16.86
N GLY A 304 -3.57 28.38 15.71
CA GLY A 304 -2.95 27.72 14.58
C GLY A 304 -3.96 27.21 13.55
N ASN A 305 -3.60 27.33 12.26
CA ASN A 305 -4.44 26.97 11.12
C ASN A 305 -4.00 25.62 10.52
N PRO A 306 -4.68 24.49 10.84
CA PRO A 306 -4.28 23.17 10.38
C PRO A 306 -4.53 22.93 8.87
N VAL A 307 -5.47 23.66 8.25
CA VAL A 307 -5.98 23.38 6.88
C VAL A 307 -6.11 24.64 6.02
N GLY A 308 -6.79 25.69 6.50
CA GLY A 308 -6.93 26.97 5.82
C GLY A 308 -7.61 26.91 4.45
N PHE A 309 -7.22 27.80 3.52
CA PHE A 309 -7.87 27.99 2.22
C PHE A 309 -7.94 26.78 1.27
N TYR A 310 -7.38 25.62 1.66
CA TYR A 310 -7.44 24.39 0.87
C TYR A 310 -8.81 23.69 0.90
N ASP A 311 -9.63 23.94 1.93
CA ASP A 311 -10.97 23.38 2.06
C ASP A 311 -11.98 24.44 2.54
N VAL A 312 -13.21 24.43 2.01
CA VAL A 312 -14.27 25.37 2.42
C VAL A 312 -14.72 25.13 3.86
N MET A 313 -14.53 23.93 4.42
CA MET A 313 -14.81 23.64 5.82
C MET A 313 -13.74 24.13 6.79
N ALA A 314 -12.64 24.70 6.27
CA ALA A 314 -11.52 25.20 7.09
C ALA A 314 -11.40 26.74 7.12
N ALA A 315 -11.97 27.43 6.13
CA ALA A 315 -12.01 28.89 6.02
C ALA A 315 -13.04 29.27 4.95
N THR A 316 -13.46 30.53 4.86
CA THR A 316 -14.32 31.04 3.77
C THR A 316 -13.66 32.24 3.11
N THR A 317 -13.21 32.08 1.86
CA THR A 317 -12.49 33.14 1.13
C THR A 317 -13.47 34.12 0.45
N SER A 318 -13.23 35.43 0.60
CA SER A 318 -14.31 36.45 0.74
C SER A 318 -15.07 36.87 -0.53
N TYR A 319 -14.93 36.16 -1.65
CA TYR A 319 -15.58 36.53 -2.95
C TYR A 319 -15.50 35.45 -4.05
N ASN A 320 -14.75 34.39 -3.81
CA ASN A 320 -14.71 33.19 -4.62
C ASN A 320 -14.45 32.05 -3.63
N PRO A 321 -15.29 31.03 -3.47
CA PRO A 321 -15.07 29.96 -2.50
C PRO A 321 -13.99 28.99 -2.98
N GLN A 322 -13.22 28.42 -2.06
CA GLN A 322 -12.32 27.30 -2.38
C GLN A 322 -13.10 25.99 -2.57
N GLY A 323 -12.40 24.93 -3.01
CA GLY A 323 -13.00 23.61 -3.17
C GLY A 323 -13.09 22.79 -1.88
N ILE A 324 -13.44 21.52 -2.05
CA ILE A 324 -13.42 20.50 -1.00
C ILE A 324 -12.36 19.44 -1.35
N LEU A 325 -11.56 19.06 -0.35
CA LEU A 325 -10.52 18.04 -0.49
C LEU A 325 -11.10 16.68 -0.89
N ALA A 326 -10.35 15.93 -1.69
CA ALA A 326 -10.77 14.66 -2.27
C ALA A 326 -11.14 13.62 -1.20
N TYR A 327 -10.48 13.64 -0.05
CA TYR A 327 -10.83 12.77 1.07
C TYR A 327 -12.20 13.08 1.69
N MET A 328 -12.50 14.36 1.88
CA MET A 328 -13.78 14.81 2.45
C MET A 328 -14.97 14.52 1.53
N THR A 329 -14.72 14.35 0.23
CA THR A 329 -15.74 13.96 -0.77
C THR A 329 -15.82 12.44 -1.03
N SER A 330 -14.91 11.63 -0.49
CA SER A 330 -14.85 10.16 -0.69
C SER A 330 -15.14 9.38 0.59
N GLU A 331 -14.15 9.19 1.45
CA GLU A 331 -14.21 8.27 2.57
C GLU A 331 -14.83 8.90 3.83
N TYR A 332 -14.78 10.24 3.96
CA TYR A 332 -15.37 10.93 5.10
C TYR A 332 -16.87 10.58 5.23
N ASN A 333 -17.27 10.19 6.44
CA ASN A 333 -18.64 9.77 6.81
C ASN A 333 -19.33 8.81 5.80
N ASN A 334 -18.56 8.00 5.05
CA ASN A 334 -19.08 7.19 3.95
C ASN A 334 -19.92 7.98 2.92
N LEU A 335 -19.50 9.19 2.52
CA LEU A 335 -20.14 9.95 1.45
C LEU A 335 -19.97 9.25 0.09
N GLY A 336 -18.73 9.07 -0.35
CA GLY A 336 -18.36 8.33 -1.57
C GLY A 336 -18.83 9.01 -2.84
N TRP A 337 -18.76 10.34 -2.92
CA TRP A 337 -19.04 11.06 -4.16
C TRP A 337 -17.96 10.80 -5.20
N ASN A 338 -16.70 10.66 -4.78
CA ASN A 338 -15.57 10.12 -5.56
C ASN A 338 -14.90 8.92 -4.87
N ASN A 339 -13.91 8.32 -5.56
CA ASN A 339 -13.15 7.16 -5.09
C ASN A 339 -11.65 7.49 -4.96
N LEU A 340 -11.00 7.02 -3.89
CA LEU A 340 -9.54 7.08 -3.73
C LEU A 340 -8.92 5.72 -4.02
N THR A 341 -7.77 5.71 -4.69
CA THR A 341 -6.92 4.50 -4.80
C THR A 341 -6.00 4.44 -3.58
N GLU A 342 -5.96 3.29 -2.92
CA GLU A 342 -5.06 3.04 -1.78
C GLU A 342 -3.67 2.56 -2.23
N ILE A 343 -2.63 3.07 -1.58
CA ILE A 343 -1.22 2.76 -1.78
C ILE A 343 -0.64 2.26 -0.46
N ASN A 344 -0.25 0.98 -0.44
CA ASN A 344 0.32 0.29 0.73
C ASN A 344 1.76 -0.24 0.49
N ARG A 345 2.36 0.11 -0.65
CA ARG A 345 3.70 -0.30 -1.08
C ARG A 345 4.31 0.79 -1.96
N SER A 346 5.63 0.83 -2.06
CA SER A 346 6.32 1.81 -2.92
C SER A 346 5.92 1.66 -4.40
N THR A 347 5.63 2.77 -5.06
CA THR A 347 5.11 2.81 -6.43
C THR A 347 5.30 4.20 -7.06
N SER A 348 5.18 4.29 -8.38
CA SER A 348 5.10 5.56 -9.12
C SER A 348 3.68 5.77 -9.61
N ILE A 349 3.14 6.99 -9.49
CA ILE A 349 1.78 7.34 -9.91
C ILE A 349 1.76 8.68 -10.66
N THR A 350 0.74 8.86 -11.50
CA THR A 350 0.40 10.15 -12.10
C THR A 350 -0.98 10.59 -11.59
N LEU A 351 -1.05 11.83 -11.08
CA LEU A 351 -2.28 12.53 -10.76
C LEU A 351 -2.61 13.55 -11.86
N ASN A 352 -3.90 13.76 -12.12
CA ASN A 352 -4.41 14.65 -13.17
C ASN A 352 -5.01 15.94 -12.57
N ARG A 353 -4.93 17.05 -13.31
CA ARG A 353 -5.64 18.30 -13.02
C ARG A 353 -7.16 17.99 -12.97
N PRO A 354 -7.86 18.33 -11.88
CA PRO A 354 -9.22 17.86 -11.65
C PRO A 354 -10.21 18.46 -12.66
N GLN A 355 -11.08 17.61 -13.21
CA GLN A 355 -12.12 17.98 -14.17
C GLN A 355 -13.52 17.94 -13.55
N TYR A 356 -13.71 17.22 -12.43
CA TYR A 356 -14.99 17.08 -11.73
C TYR A 356 -16.12 16.42 -12.55
N THR A 357 -15.78 15.78 -13.69
CA THR A 357 -16.73 15.12 -14.60
C THR A 357 -16.80 13.60 -14.42
N ASN A 358 -15.82 12.98 -13.76
CA ASN A 358 -15.77 11.54 -13.51
C ASN A 358 -15.31 11.25 -12.07
N PRO A 359 -16.12 10.59 -11.22
CA PRO A 359 -15.76 10.31 -9.82
C PRO A 359 -14.59 9.33 -9.63
N ASN A 360 -14.12 8.72 -10.73
CA ASN A 360 -12.91 7.87 -10.77
C ASN A 360 -11.69 8.59 -11.36
N GLU A 361 -11.74 9.92 -11.55
CA GLU A 361 -10.56 10.67 -11.98
C GLU A 361 -9.42 10.56 -10.97
N LYS A 362 -8.20 10.33 -11.44
CA LYS A 362 -7.02 10.21 -10.60
C LYS A 362 -6.52 11.58 -10.12
N ARG A 363 -7.34 12.31 -9.36
CA ARG A 363 -6.94 13.60 -8.76
C ARG A 363 -6.28 13.45 -7.39
N ALA A 364 -6.50 12.33 -6.70
CA ALA A 364 -5.88 12.03 -5.40
C ALA A 364 -5.68 10.53 -5.15
N VAL A 365 -4.81 10.21 -4.20
CA VAL A 365 -4.57 8.85 -3.67
C VAL A 365 -4.43 8.86 -2.15
N LYS A 366 -4.74 7.72 -1.53
CA LYS A 366 -4.55 7.47 -0.10
C LYS A 366 -3.33 6.59 0.11
N ILE A 367 -2.39 7.03 0.94
CA ILE A 367 -1.19 6.29 1.34
C ILE A 367 -1.38 5.81 2.78
N VAL A 368 -1.46 4.50 2.96
CA VAL A 368 -1.52 3.86 4.28
C VAL A 368 -0.13 3.45 4.73
N SER A 369 0.12 3.48 6.05
CA SER A 369 1.42 3.12 6.61
C SER A 369 1.39 1.81 7.39
N PRO A 370 2.41 0.94 7.28
CA PRO A 370 2.48 -0.27 8.09
C PRO A 370 2.81 -0.03 9.58
N VAL A 371 3.16 1.20 9.99
CA VAL A 371 3.41 1.52 11.43
C VAL A 371 2.24 2.17 12.16
N ASN A 372 1.25 2.67 11.44
CA ASN A 372 0.08 3.33 12.04
C ASN A 372 -1.15 3.03 11.17
N LYS A 373 -2.11 2.29 11.75
CA LYS A 373 -3.37 1.94 11.09
C LYS A 373 -4.45 3.01 11.24
N ASP A 374 -4.26 3.94 12.17
CA ASP A 374 -5.27 4.91 12.60
C ASP A 374 -5.04 6.30 11.97
N GLU A 375 -3.89 6.49 11.32
CA GLU A 375 -3.52 7.72 10.63
C GLU A 375 -2.89 7.40 9.27
N TYR A 376 -3.33 8.11 8.23
CA TYR A 376 -2.88 7.91 6.85
C TYR A 376 -2.74 9.25 6.12
N PHE A 377 -2.10 9.23 4.97
CA PHE A 377 -1.70 10.43 4.23
C PHE A 377 -2.41 10.47 2.89
N ILE A 378 -2.91 11.63 2.49
CA ILE A 378 -3.52 11.84 1.18
C ILE A 378 -2.60 12.74 0.36
N VAL A 379 -2.47 12.39 -0.92
CA VAL A 379 -1.73 13.14 -1.93
C VAL A 379 -2.73 13.53 -3.01
N GLU A 380 -2.90 14.83 -3.22
CA GLU A 380 -3.96 15.39 -4.06
C GLU A 380 -3.43 16.48 -4.98
N TYR A 381 -3.87 16.49 -6.23
CA TYR A 381 -3.56 17.57 -7.17
C TYR A 381 -4.26 18.85 -6.73
N TYR A 382 -3.49 19.89 -6.46
CA TYR A 382 -3.99 21.23 -6.16
C TYR A 382 -3.74 22.16 -7.35
N GLU A 383 -4.81 22.82 -7.79
CA GLU A 383 -4.78 23.88 -8.81
C GLU A 383 -4.76 25.24 -8.11
N LYS A 384 -3.80 26.08 -8.49
CA LYS A 384 -3.67 27.45 -8.00
C LYS A 384 -4.89 28.26 -8.40
N ARG A 385 -5.49 28.92 -7.41
CA ARG A 385 -6.64 29.80 -7.60
C ARG A 385 -6.14 31.14 -8.16
N ASN A 386 -6.91 31.70 -9.09
CA ASN A 386 -6.65 33.01 -9.70
C ASN A 386 -7.72 34.01 -9.25
N LYS A 387 -7.39 35.31 -9.26
CA LYS A 387 -8.28 36.40 -8.80
C LYS A 387 -8.75 36.22 -7.35
N VAL A 388 -7.84 35.79 -6.48
CA VAL A 388 -7.98 35.69 -5.03
C VAL A 388 -6.75 36.29 -4.35
N ASN A 389 -6.84 36.59 -3.06
CA ASN A 389 -5.72 37.12 -2.30
C ASN A 389 -4.56 36.12 -2.36
N THR A 390 -3.33 36.63 -2.37
CA THR A 390 -2.13 35.78 -2.39
C THR A 390 -1.98 34.97 -1.11
N SER A 391 -2.62 35.38 -0.01
CA SER A 391 -2.82 34.58 1.21
C SER A 391 -3.78 33.40 1.04
N GLU A 392 -4.76 33.48 0.12
CA GLU A 392 -5.88 32.54 -0.06
C GLU A 392 -5.62 31.42 -1.10
N THR A 393 -4.38 31.27 -1.55
CA THR A 393 -3.98 30.22 -2.51
C THR A 393 -2.50 29.83 -2.41
N SER A 394 -2.15 28.63 -2.88
CA SER A 394 -0.75 28.28 -3.09
C SER A 394 -0.09 29.13 -4.19
N ILE A 395 1.23 29.31 -4.08
CA ILE A 395 2.04 30.01 -5.07
C ILE A 395 2.12 29.26 -6.43
N ASN A 396 1.91 27.93 -6.45
CA ASN A 396 2.08 27.05 -7.61
C ASN A 396 0.93 26.03 -7.76
N ASP A 397 0.73 25.53 -8.98
CA ASP A 397 0.06 24.23 -9.22
C ASP A 397 0.96 23.07 -8.72
N GLY A 398 0.36 21.95 -8.29
CA GLY A 398 1.13 20.75 -7.94
C GLY A 398 0.37 19.75 -7.07
N VAL A 399 1.05 19.18 -6.08
CA VAL A 399 0.50 18.22 -5.11
C VAL A 399 0.44 18.82 -3.71
N VAL A 400 -0.74 18.88 -3.09
CA VAL A 400 -0.86 19.07 -1.63
C VAL A 400 -0.79 17.70 -0.93
N VAL A 401 -0.18 17.67 0.26
CA VAL A 401 -0.08 16.45 1.08
C VAL A 401 -0.68 16.73 2.46
N TYR A 402 -1.58 15.87 2.92
CA TYR A 402 -2.25 16.03 4.20
C TYR A 402 -2.45 14.72 4.95
N ARG A 403 -2.59 14.81 6.27
CA ARG A 403 -2.82 13.70 7.20
C ARG A 403 -4.31 13.61 7.53
N ILE A 404 -4.83 12.40 7.65
CA ILE A 404 -6.11 12.08 8.27
C ILE A 404 -5.86 11.28 9.55
N ASN A 405 -6.55 11.62 10.64
CA ASN A 405 -6.51 10.90 11.92
C ASN A 405 -7.88 10.32 12.25
N SER A 406 -8.10 9.05 11.93
CA SER A 406 -9.42 8.41 12.02
C SER A 406 -9.90 8.11 13.46
N LYS A 407 -9.09 8.45 14.48
CA LYS A 407 -9.53 8.42 15.89
C LYS A 407 -10.39 9.62 16.27
N VAL A 408 -10.24 10.74 15.57
CA VAL A 408 -11.05 11.95 15.77
C VAL A 408 -12.32 11.80 14.93
N LYS A 409 -13.47 12.22 15.46
CA LYS A 409 -14.79 12.03 14.81
C LYS A 409 -15.60 13.30 14.56
N ASP A 410 -15.18 14.44 15.11
CA ASP A 410 -15.88 15.74 15.02
C ASP A 410 -15.02 16.80 14.32
N GLY A 411 -14.33 16.43 13.23
CA GLY A 411 -13.43 17.34 12.51
C GLY A 411 -12.29 17.88 13.39
N ASN A 412 -11.90 19.14 13.17
CA ASN A 412 -10.83 19.81 13.92
C ASN A 412 -11.34 20.66 15.10
N MET A 413 -12.65 20.63 15.43
CA MET A 413 -13.24 21.52 16.45
C MET A 413 -12.54 21.42 17.84
N ASN A 414 -12.13 20.20 18.22
CA ASN A 414 -11.42 19.88 19.46
C ASN A 414 -9.89 19.76 19.28
N GLY A 415 -9.37 20.26 18.13
CA GLY A 415 -7.96 20.30 17.78
C GLY A 415 -7.13 21.10 18.79
N THR A 416 -5.84 20.79 18.86
CA THR A 416 -4.92 21.34 19.86
C THR A 416 -3.73 22.00 19.18
N THR A 417 -3.00 22.86 19.90
CA THR A 417 -1.74 23.48 19.44
C THR A 417 -0.62 22.48 19.11
N THR A 418 -0.82 21.18 19.37
CA THR A 418 0.09 20.08 18.99
C THR A 418 -0.44 19.23 17.83
N GLY A 419 -1.60 19.59 17.28
CA GLY A 419 -2.32 18.86 16.24
C GLY A 419 -2.70 17.41 16.60
N ARG A 420 -2.74 17.09 17.89
CA ARG A 420 -3.01 15.73 18.40
C ARG A 420 -4.45 15.29 18.17
N ASN A 421 -5.37 16.25 18.28
CA ASN A 421 -6.80 16.08 18.06
C ASN A 421 -7.27 16.68 16.72
N ASP A 422 -6.36 17.04 15.81
CA ASP A 422 -6.76 17.40 14.45
C ASP A 422 -7.13 16.12 13.68
N TYR A 423 -8.33 16.11 13.14
CA TYR A 423 -8.79 15.14 12.15
C TYR A 423 -8.02 15.27 10.83
N LEU A 424 -7.91 16.48 10.29
CA LEU A 424 -7.20 16.77 9.03
C LEU A 424 -6.10 17.81 9.26
N TYR A 425 -4.90 17.57 8.72
CA TYR A 425 -3.77 18.49 8.84
C TYR A 425 -2.94 18.54 7.55
N ILE A 426 -2.71 19.73 7.00
CA ILE A 426 -1.91 19.94 5.79
C ILE A 426 -0.42 20.12 6.11
N PHE A 427 0.46 19.40 5.40
CA PHE A 427 1.90 19.52 5.57
C PHE A 427 2.47 20.69 4.78
N ARG A 428 3.19 21.57 5.47
CA ARG A 428 3.70 22.84 4.94
C ARG A 428 5.08 23.17 5.51
N PRO A 429 5.90 23.98 4.83
CA PRO A 429 7.19 24.40 5.37
C PRO A 429 7.03 25.41 6.52
N ASN A 430 8.12 25.59 7.27
CA ASN A 430 8.24 26.58 8.35
C ASN A 430 7.27 26.38 9.53
N GLU A 431 6.78 25.14 9.77
CA GLU A 431 6.12 24.85 11.04
C GLU A 431 7.11 25.03 12.20
N THR A 432 6.63 25.57 13.31
CA THR A 432 7.39 25.82 14.54
C THR A 432 7.35 24.65 15.52
N GLY A 433 6.59 23.59 15.20
CA GLY A 433 6.47 22.38 16.01
C GLY A 433 5.49 21.36 15.43
N CYS A 434 5.37 20.20 16.09
CA CYS A 434 4.46 19.15 15.65
C CYS A 434 3.00 19.63 15.65
N GLY A 435 2.37 19.59 14.47
CA GLY A 435 0.95 19.84 14.34
C GLY A 435 0.51 21.25 14.69
N LYS A 436 1.41 22.26 14.68
CA LYS A 436 1.10 23.55 15.28
C LYS A 436 0.10 24.39 14.48
N GLY A 437 0.20 24.43 13.16
CA GLY A 437 -0.66 25.31 12.35
C GLY A 437 -0.08 26.71 12.14
N GLU A 438 1.23 26.86 12.32
CA GLU A 438 1.94 28.16 12.28
C GLU A 438 2.85 28.30 11.03
N GLY A 439 2.98 27.25 10.21
CA GLY A 439 3.78 27.25 8.98
C GLY A 439 3.09 27.86 7.76
N ASN A 440 3.83 28.00 6.65
CA ASN A 440 3.37 28.72 5.45
C ASN A 440 2.51 27.84 4.53
N LEU A 441 1.18 27.99 4.61
CA LEU A 441 0.20 27.26 3.78
C LEU A 441 0.37 27.51 2.28
N ASN A 442 0.78 28.72 1.85
CA ASN A 442 0.95 29.07 0.43
C ASN A 442 2.07 28.26 -0.23
N GLN A 443 3.06 27.82 0.56
CA GLN A 443 4.19 26.98 0.12
C GLN A 443 4.02 25.48 0.42
N ALA A 444 2.83 25.02 0.82
CA ALA A 444 2.60 23.60 1.14
C ALA A 444 2.75 22.68 -0.10
N VAL A 445 2.30 23.14 -1.26
CA VAL A 445 2.26 22.38 -2.53
C VAL A 445 3.66 21.97 -3.01
N LEU A 446 3.78 20.68 -3.32
CA LEU A 446 4.94 20.09 -3.99
C LEU A 446 4.84 20.26 -5.51
N SER A 447 5.92 20.69 -6.15
CA SER A 447 5.97 20.91 -7.60
C SER A 447 7.36 20.61 -8.17
N LYS A 448 7.44 20.31 -9.47
CA LYS A 448 8.70 19.87 -10.10
C LYS A 448 9.81 20.92 -10.03
N ASN A 449 9.44 22.20 -10.16
CA ASN A 449 10.35 23.35 -10.21
C ASN A 449 10.43 24.09 -8.86
N GLY A 450 9.85 23.54 -7.79
CA GLY A 450 9.85 24.10 -6.45
C GLY A 450 10.23 23.06 -5.41
N ARG A 451 9.41 22.92 -4.36
CA ARG A 451 9.54 21.86 -3.35
C ARG A 451 9.19 20.52 -4.00
N SER A 452 10.19 19.82 -4.55
CA SER A 452 9.97 18.62 -5.35
C SER A 452 9.94 17.31 -4.55
N SER A 453 10.23 17.33 -3.25
CA SER A 453 10.16 16.14 -2.39
C SER A 453 9.74 16.46 -0.95
N PHE A 454 9.24 15.44 -0.24
CA PHE A 454 8.83 15.55 1.16
C PHE A 454 8.85 14.18 1.88
N GLY A 455 9.02 14.19 3.20
CA GLY A 455 9.16 12.99 4.02
C GLY A 455 10.62 12.57 4.20
N LYS A 456 10.89 11.70 5.19
CA LYS A 456 12.21 11.08 5.43
C LYS A 456 12.05 9.58 5.70
N PRO A 457 13.05 8.73 5.38
CA PRO A 457 12.99 7.31 5.69
C PRO A 457 12.75 7.03 7.18
N LEU A 458 12.27 5.84 7.50
CA LEU A 458 11.98 5.47 8.88
C LEU A 458 13.26 5.51 9.75
N ASN A 459 13.10 5.87 11.03
CA ASN A 459 14.18 5.92 12.03
C ASN A 459 15.33 6.92 11.73
N THR A 460 15.21 7.81 10.74
CA THR A 460 16.21 8.86 10.48
C THR A 460 16.03 10.12 11.35
N THR A 461 15.02 10.16 12.22
CA THR A 461 14.78 11.28 13.15
C THR A 461 14.47 10.74 14.55
N SER A 462 15.00 11.40 15.57
CA SER A 462 14.77 11.08 17.00
C SER A 462 13.52 11.75 17.59
N GLY A 463 12.78 12.51 16.78
CA GLY A 463 11.57 13.24 17.16
C GLY A 463 10.94 13.92 15.95
N TRP A 464 10.07 14.91 16.22
CA TRP A 464 9.43 15.72 15.18
C TRP A 464 10.47 16.50 14.35
N ASN A 465 10.19 16.65 13.06
CA ASN A 465 11.00 17.42 12.13
C ASN A 465 10.11 17.95 11.00
N ASN A 466 10.29 19.22 10.61
CA ASN A 466 9.42 19.88 9.62
C ASN A 466 9.39 19.20 8.24
N ASP A 467 10.41 18.43 7.87
CA ASP A 467 10.48 17.74 6.57
C ASP A 467 9.95 16.30 6.60
N THR A 468 9.40 15.83 7.73
CA THR A 468 8.84 14.47 7.84
C THR A 468 7.32 14.47 7.65
N LEU A 469 6.82 13.38 7.05
CA LEU A 469 5.42 13.00 7.17
C LEU A 469 5.23 12.42 8.57
N PHE A 470 4.75 13.23 9.51
CA PHE A 470 4.59 12.87 10.92
C PHE A 470 3.14 12.55 11.31
N TYR A 471 2.97 11.65 12.28
CA TYR A 471 1.69 11.37 12.93
C TYR A 471 1.34 12.41 13.99
N SER A 472 0.10 12.37 14.49
CA SER A 472 -0.44 13.20 15.58
C SER A 472 0.39 13.21 16.87
N ASN A 473 1.23 12.20 17.07
CA ASN A 473 2.16 12.06 18.19
C ASN A 473 3.61 12.54 17.87
N GLY A 474 3.84 13.12 16.69
CA GLY A 474 5.15 13.59 16.23
C GLY A 474 6.12 12.53 15.72
N THR A 475 5.73 11.24 15.71
CA THR A 475 6.60 10.17 15.19
C THR A 475 6.62 10.13 13.66
N ASN A 476 7.78 9.82 13.09
CA ASN A 476 8.03 9.78 11.65
C ASN A 476 7.34 8.55 11.01
N SER A 477 6.53 8.77 9.98
CA SER A 477 5.87 7.68 9.24
C SER A 477 6.81 6.82 8.40
N GLY A 478 8.00 7.33 8.08
CA GLY A 478 8.99 6.73 7.18
C GLY A 478 8.65 6.79 5.69
N ILE A 479 7.52 7.41 5.32
CA ILE A 479 7.08 7.59 3.93
C ILE A 479 7.85 8.76 3.30
N THR A 480 8.20 8.64 2.02
CA THR A 480 8.78 9.74 1.23
C THR A 480 8.08 9.89 -0.12
N ILE A 481 7.92 11.14 -0.57
CA ILE A 481 7.29 11.53 -1.83
C ILE A 481 8.31 12.32 -2.67
N ASN A 482 8.39 12.05 -3.97
CA ASN A 482 9.28 12.74 -4.90
C ASN A 482 8.61 13.00 -6.27
N ILE A 483 8.55 14.26 -6.71
CA ILE A 483 7.96 14.67 -8.00
C ILE A 483 8.94 14.37 -9.14
N THR A 484 8.61 13.38 -9.97
CA THR A 484 9.44 12.93 -11.09
C THR A 484 9.22 13.79 -12.34
N SER A 485 7.97 14.11 -12.69
CA SER A 485 7.62 14.94 -13.85
C SER A 485 6.31 15.72 -13.65
N SER A 486 6.07 16.74 -14.48
CA SER A 486 4.82 17.50 -14.49
C SER A 486 4.53 18.04 -15.89
N SER A 487 3.25 18.16 -16.22
CA SER A 487 2.71 18.85 -17.40
C SER A 487 1.67 19.90 -16.96
N SER A 488 1.04 20.60 -17.91
CA SER A 488 -0.11 21.46 -17.59
C SER A 488 -1.27 20.68 -16.98
N ASN A 489 -1.46 19.41 -17.34
CA ASN A 489 -2.66 18.63 -17.00
C ASN A 489 -2.40 17.48 -16.01
N SER A 490 -1.14 17.24 -15.60
CA SER A 490 -0.79 16.11 -14.75
C SER A 490 0.53 16.29 -14.01
N ILE A 491 0.73 15.52 -12.95
CA ILE A 491 1.96 15.46 -12.15
C ILE A 491 2.26 14.01 -11.77
N THR A 492 3.51 13.57 -11.98
CA THR A 492 3.96 12.21 -11.68
C THR A 492 4.89 12.24 -10.49
N LEU A 493 4.72 11.27 -9.58
CA LEU A 493 5.46 11.18 -8.34
C LEU A 493 5.77 9.73 -7.97
N ASP A 494 6.95 9.54 -7.38
CA ASP A 494 7.32 8.31 -6.70
C ASP A 494 6.93 8.43 -5.23
N ILE A 495 6.22 7.41 -4.73
CA ILE A 495 5.85 7.24 -3.33
C ILE A 495 6.63 6.04 -2.81
N ASN A 496 7.41 6.24 -1.76
CA ASN A 496 8.09 5.16 -1.04
C ASN A 496 7.39 4.92 0.30
N VAL A 497 6.89 3.71 0.52
CA VAL A 497 6.28 3.28 1.78
C VAL A 497 7.29 2.41 2.52
N PRO A 498 7.64 2.71 3.79
CA PRO A 498 8.66 1.95 4.51
C PRO A 498 8.14 0.56 4.85
N ILE A 499 9.00 -0.45 4.80
CA ILE A 499 8.63 -1.82 5.18
C ILE A 499 9.00 -2.01 6.65
N VAL A 500 8.00 -2.21 7.53
CA VAL A 500 8.24 -2.46 8.96
C VAL A 500 7.94 -3.91 9.27
N GLN A 501 9.04 -4.65 9.37
CA GLN A 501 9.05 -6.09 9.26
C GLN A 501 9.12 -6.78 10.63
N GLY A 502 8.76 -6.14 11.75
CA GLY A 502 8.92 -6.69 13.10
C GLY A 502 10.13 -6.11 13.86
N ASP A 503 10.47 -6.67 15.02
CA ASP A 503 11.56 -6.21 15.91
C ASP A 503 12.69 -7.24 16.10
N GLY A 504 12.59 -8.37 15.36
CA GLY A 504 13.56 -9.45 15.39
C GLY A 504 13.46 -10.37 16.60
N THR A 505 12.41 -10.26 17.42
CA THR A 505 12.07 -11.24 18.46
C THR A 505 11.36 -12.45 17.87
N THR A 506 11.27 -13.55 18.64
CA THR A 506 10.54 -14.76 18.23
C THR A 506 9.05 -14.53 17.99
N THR A 507 8.44 -13.56 18.67
CA THR A 507 7.02 -13.19 18.49
C THR A 507 6.78 -12.17 17.37
N LYS A 508 7.81 -11.41 16.97
CA LYS A 508 7.76 -10.41 15.89
C LYS A 508 9.05 -10.49 15.05
N PRO A 509 9.27 -11.60 14.33
CA PRO A 509 10.50 -11.81 13.56
C PRO A 509 10.62 -10.79 12.44
N TYR A 510 11.85 -10.44 12.05
CA TYR A 510 12.14 -9.64 10.87
C TYR A 510 11.69 -10.37 9.59
N LEU A 511 10.54 -9.97 9.07
CA LEU A 511 9.99 -10.46 7.81
C LEU A 511 10.92 -10.09 6.63
N ILE A 512 11.00 -10.93 5.60
CA ILE A 512 11.87 -10.78 4.43
C ILE A 512 11.04 -11.04 3.18
N SER A 513 10.99 -10.06 2.28
CA SER A 513 10.11 -10.03 1.10
C SER A 513 10.82 -9.59 -0.19
N SER A 514 11.95 -8.90 -0.08
CA SER A 514 12.71 -8.37 -1.21
C SER A 514 14.21 -8.63 -1.08
N VAL A 515 14.93 -8.46 -2.19
CA VAL A 515 16.40 -8.51 -2.23
C VAL A 515 17.05 -7.47 -1.30
N ASN A 516 16.43 -6.30 -1.14
CA ASN A 516 16.96 -5.21 -0.32
C ASN A 516 16.89 -5.56 1.18
N ASP A 517 15.95 -6.42 1.57
CA ASP A 517 15.70 -6.78 2.97
C ASP A 517 16.85 -7.65 3.55
N PHE A 518 17.70 -8.26 2.71
CA PHE A 518 18.86 -9.04 3.16
C PHE A 518 19.90 -8.20 3.93
N ASP A 519 19.88 -6.88 3.77
CA ASP A 519 20.70 -5.97 4.56
C ASP A 519 20.29 -5.96 6.04
N LEU A 520 19.02 -6.24 6.36
CA LEU A 520 18.55 -6.42 7.74
C LEU A 520 19.18 -7.66 8.36
N ILE A 521 19.30 -8.76 7.59
CA ILE A 521 19.94 -10.01 8.05
C ILE A 521 21.43 -9.78 8.33
N ARG A 522 22.14 -9.09 7.41
CA ARG A 522 23.56 -8.75 7.59
C ARG A 522 23.81 -7.86 8.81
N LYS A 523 22.94 -6.88 9.06
CA LYS A 523 23.09 -5.91 10.17
C LYS A 523 22.61 -6.43 11.53
N ASN A 524 21.73 -7.44 11.56
CA ASN A 524 21.08 -7.95 12.78
C ASN A 524 21.23 -9.47 12.93
N SER A 525 22.38 -10.05 12.60
CA SER A 525 22.56 -11.50 12.40
C SER A 525 22.36 -12.42 13.62
N THR A 526 22.01 -11.86 14.78
CA THR A 526 21.60 -12.53 16.03
C THR A 526 20.08 -12.66 16.19
N LYS A 527 19.28 -12.05 15.32
CA LYS A 527 17.81 -11.91 15.46
C LYS A 527 17.03 -13.01 14.74
N VAL A 528 15.71 -13.03 14.93
CA VAL A 528 14.78 -13.94 14.23
C VAL A 528 14.29 -13.28 12.95
N PHE A 529 14.29 -14.03 11.84
CA PHE A 529 13.89 -13.61 10.51
C PHE A 529 12.91 -14.63 9.90
N LYS A 530 11.99 -14.16 9.04
CA LYS A 530 11.01 -15.03 8.35
C LYS A 530 10.76 -14.57 6.90
N LEU A 531 10.85 -15.45 5.91
CA LEU A 531 10.47 -15.13 4.52
C LEU A 531 8.94 -15.05 4.36
N LEU A 532 8.47 -14.17 3.47
CA LEU A 532 7.05 -14.00 3.10
C LEU A 532 6.72 -14.46 1.67
N ASN A 533 7.73 -14.63 0.82
CA ASN A 533 7.60 -15.01 -0.57
C ASN A 533 8.92 -15.57 -1.11
N ASP A 534 8.87 -16.20 -2.29
CA ASP A 534 10.07 -16.53 -3.06
C ASP A 534 10.89 -15.25 -3.34
N ILE A 535 12.22 -15.36 -3.29
CA ILE A 535 13.16 -14.27 -3.60
C ILE A 535 13.91 -14.64 -4.87
N ASP A 536 13.84 -13.80 -5.90
CA ASP A 536 14.62 -13.96 -7.13
C ASP A 536 15.87 -13.05 -7.10
N LEU A 537 17.05 -13.64 -7.26
CA LEU A 537 18.35 -12.94 -7.28
C LEU A 537 18.92 -12.77 -8.69
N SER A 538 18.16 -13.01 -9.76
CA SER A 538 18.59 -12.88 -11.16
C SER A 538 19.21 -11.52 -11.52
N ASN A 539 18.74 -10.44 -10.89
CA ASN A 539 19.26 -9.08 -11.08
C ASN A 539 20.38 -8.69 -10.10
N VAL A 540 20.90 -9.64 -9.30
CA VAL A 540 21.90 -9.38 -8.25
C VAL A 540 23.29 -9.83 -8.71
N ASN A 541 24.06 -8.88 -9.23
CA ASN A 541 25.45 -9.11 -9.60
C ASN A 541 26.32 -9.36 -8.35
N ASN A 542 26.73 -10.62 -8.16
CA ASN A 542 27.59 -11.11 -7.07
C ASN A 542 27.05 -10.82 -5.66
N PHE A 543 26.20 -11.73 -5.16
CA PHE A 543 25.52 -11.60 -3.87
C PHE A 543 26.50 -11.43 -2.69
N GLN A 544 26.24 -10.45 -1.81
CA GLN A 544 27.00 -10.24 -0.58
C GLN A 544 26.60 -11.26 0.51
N THR A 545 27.48 -12.23 0.77
CA THR A 545 27.31 -13.28 1.80
C THR A 545 26.97 -12.71 3.19
N ILE A 546 26.25 -13.51 3.98
CA ILE A 546 26.08 -13.29 5.42
C ILE A 546 27.28 -13.93 6.13
N SER A 547 28.25 -13.12 6.55
CA SER A 547 29.54 -13.60 7.06
C SER A 547 29.42 -14.50 8.30
N ASN A 548 28.66 -14.05 9.31
CA ASN A 548 28.42 -14.78 10.56
C ASN A 548 26.94 -14.66 10.94
N PHE A 549 26.27 -15.79 11.16
CA PHE A 549 24.87 -15.85 11.58
C PHE A 549 24.70 -16.68 12.85
N SER A 550 23.96 -16.13 13.81
CA SER A 550 23.69 -16.72 15.13
C SER A 550 22.24 -16.60 15.58
N GLY A 551 21.39 -15.98 14.76
CA GLY A 551 19.95 -15.88 14.97
C GLY A 551 19.18 -17.06 14.38
N THR A 552 17.91 -16.81 14.01
CA THR A 552 17.04 -17.80 13.35
C THR A 552 16.55 -17.26 12.01
N LEU A 553 16.69 -18.02 10.93
CA LEU A 553 16.13 -17.71 9.62
C LEU A 553 15.10 -18.80 9.24
N ASP A 554 13.82 -18.44 9.23
CA ASP A 554 12.72 -19.31 8.79
C ASP A 554 12.35 -18.98 7.34
N GLY A 555 12.53 -19.93 6.43
CA GLY A 555 12.14 -19.78 5.03
C GLY A 555 10.64 -19.93 4.78
N ASP A 556 9.86 -20.42 5.75
CA ASP A 556 8.40 -20.69 5.63
C ASP A 556 7.99 -21.57 4.43
N GLY A 557 8.94 -22.31 3.84
CA GLY A 557 8.74 -23.09 2.61
C GLY A 557 9.06 -22.32 1.31
N PHE A 558 9.39 -21.04 1.37
CA PHE A 558 9.75 -20.24 0.20
C PHE A 558 11.15 -20.55 -0.35
N THR A 559 11.39 -20.12 -1.59
CA THR A 559 12.56 -20.44 -2.40
C THR A 559 13.40 -19.19 -2.70
N ILE A 560 14.71 -19.25 -2.44
CA ILE A 560 15.70 -18.32 -2.98
C ILE A 560 16.16 -18.85 -4.35
N LYS A 561 15.92 -18.08 -5.40
CA LYS A 561 16.18 -18.44 -6.80
C LYS A 561 17.38 -17.68 -7.36
N ASN A 562 18.10 -18.31 -8.29
CA ASN A 562 19.14 -17.67 -9.11
C ASN A 562 20.32 -17.09 -8.31
N LEU A 563 20.59 -17.63 -7.12
CA LEU A 563 21.70 -17.20 -6.25
C LEU A 563 23.05 -17.41 -6.94
N THR A 564 23.78 -16.33 -7.20
CA THR A 564 25.14 -16.36 -7.77
C THR A 564 26.18 -15.79 -6.81
N ILE A 565 27.19 -16.58 -6.47
CA ILE A 565 28.29 -16.23 -5.55
C ILE A 565 29.63 -16.59 -6.18
N ASN A 566 30.54 -15.61 -6.25
CA ASN A 566 31.90 -15.82 -6.77
C ASN A 566 32.96 -15.53 -5.69
N ASN A 567 33.97 -16.38 -5.59
CA ASN A 567 35.12 -16.27 -4.67
C ASN A 567 34.75 -16.14 -3.19
N GLN A 568 33.64 -16.74 -2.75
CA GLN A 568 33.20 -16.77 -1.36
C GLN A 568 32.65 -18.15 -0.98
N SER A 569 32.57 -18.41 0.32
CA SER A 569 32.28 -19.74 0.88
C SER A 569 30.82 -20.21 0.77
N GLY A 570 29.85 -19.29 0.66
CA GLY A 570 28.41 -19.63 0.61
C GLY A 570 27.47 -18.46 0.87
N PHE A 571 26.16 -18.73 0.91
CA PHE A 571 25.09 -17.78 1.25
C PHE A 571 25.21 -17.28 2.70
N ILE A 572 25.43 -18.21 3.63
CA ILE A 572 25.93 -17.94 4.99
C ILE A 572 27.32 -18.56 5.09
N THR A 573 28.33 -17.74 5.40
CA THR A 573 29.72 -18.22 5.49
C THR A 573 29.95 -19.01 6.78
N ASN A 574 29.53 -18.50 7.95
CA ASN A 574 29.58 -19.22 9.22
C ASN A 574 28.20 -19.20 9.92
N LEU A 575 27.64 -20.39 10.18
CA LEU A 575 26.50 -20.58 11.08
C LEU A 575 27.02 -20.99 12.46
N SER A 576 26.83 -20.15 13.47
CA SER A 576 27.29 -20.40 14.85
C SER A 576 26.51 -21.55 15.52
N SER A 577 26.99 -22.04 16.66
CA SER A 577 26.35 -23.12 17.43
C SER A 577 24.92 -22.86 17.90
N ILE A 578 24.50 -21.58 17.99
CA ILE A 578 23.13 -21.18 18.32
C ILE A 578 22.31 -20.75 17.09
N GLY A 579 22.96 -20.66 15.92
CA GLY A 579 22.31 -20.28 14.67
C GLY A 579 21.40 -21.38 14.13
N ILE A 580 20.20 -21.00 13.69
CA ILE A 580 19.20 -21.90 13.11
C ILE A 580 18.78 -21.38 11.74
N VAL A 581 18.82 -22.23 10.72
CA VAL A 581 18.17 -21.96 9.43
C VAL A 581 17.23 -23.11 9.12
N LYS A 582 15.98 -22.81 8.80
CA LYS A 582 14.96 -23.84 8.58
C LYS A 582 13.95 -23.51 7.48
N ASN A 583 13.30 -24.55 6.95
CA ASN A 583 12.18 -24.44 5.99
C ASN A 583 12.52 -23.61 4.73
N LEU A 584 13.75 -23.70 4.22
CA LEU A 584 14.24 -22.81 3.16
C LEU A 584 14.66 -23.60 1.93
N ASN A 585 14.07 -23.23 0.79
CA ASN A 585 14.38 -23.83 -0.50
C ASN A 585 15.38 -22.97 -1.27
N PHE A 586 16.19 -23.61 -2.12
CA PHE A 586 17.08 -22.96 -3.07
C PHE A 586 16.90 -23.56 -4.46
N GLU A 587 16.96 -22.73 -5.50
CA GLU A 587 16.81 -23.14 -6.89
C GLU A 587 17.77 -22.35 -7.79
N ASN A 588 18.36 -23.03 -8.78
CA ASN A 588 19.37 -22.48 -9.69
C ASN A 588 20.55 -21.77 -8.97
N VAL A 589 21.12 -22.45 -7.97
CA VAL A 589 22.28 -21.93 -7.23
C VAL A 589 23.56 -22.07 -8.05
N THR A 590 24.35 -21.01 -8.17
CA THR A 590 25.70 -21.02 -8.77
C THR A 590 26.73 -20.50 -7.78
N ILE A 591 27.65 -21.36 -7.34
CA ILE A 591 28.77 -20.98 -6.48
C ILE A 591 30.09 -21.41 -7.15
N THR A 592 30.97 -20.44 -7.39
CA THR A 592 32.33 -20.70 -7.90
C THR A 592 33.34 -20.04 -6.97
N ASN A 593 34.10 -20.83 -6.23
CA ASN A 593 35.06 -20.32 -5.25
C ASN A 593 36.50 -20.71 -5.60
N SER A 594 37.35 -19.74 -5.92
CA SER A 594 38.78 -20.00 -6.15
C SER A 594 39.66 -19.81 -4.91
N ASN A 595 39.07 -19.42 -3.77
CA ASN A 595 39.78 -19.21 -2.50
C ASN A 595 39.90 -20.51 -1.68
N THR A 596 40.90 -20.55 -0.79
CA THR A 596 41.21 -21.68 0.11
C THR A 596 40.24 -21.79 1.29
N SER A 597 38.93 -21.76 1.03
CA SER A 597 37.87 -21.85 2.05
C SER A 597 36.87 -23.00 1.78
N HIS A 598 36.22 -23.47 2.85
CA HIS A 598 35.11 -24.42 2.75
C HIS A 598 33.98 -23.84 1.89
N THR A 599 33.35 -24.66 1.05
CA THR A 599 32.40 -24.18 0.03
C THR A 599 31.10 -24.99 0.03
N GLY A 600 29.97 -24.30 0.06
CA GLY A 600 28.61 -24.83 -0.07
C GLY A 600 27.57 -23.71 0.01
N VAL A 601 26.27 -24.00 0.03
CA VAL A 601 25.28 -22.94 0.36
C VAL A 601 25.53 -22.40 1.78
N PHE A 602 25.99 -23.25 2.69
CA PHE A 602 26.48 -22.88 4.02
C PHE A 602 27.97 -23.25 4.11
N GLY A 603 28.84 -22.29 4.41
CA GLY A 603 30.29 -22.52 4.43
C GLY A 603 30.72 -23.44 5.58
N ASN A 604 30.51 -22.99 6.82
CA ASN A 604 30.73 -23.74 8.05
C ASN A 604 29.43 -23.82 8.87
N VAL A 605 28.99 -25.03 9.18
CA VAL A 605 27.78 -25.34 9.94
C VAL A 605 28.18 -25.82 11.33
N SER A 606 28.03 -24.96 12.33
CA SER A 606 28.13 -25.34 13.75
C SER A 606 26.78 -25.37 14.47
N GLY A 607 25.76 -24.73 13.91
CA GLY A 607 24.37 -24.73 14.41
C GLY A 607 23.46 -25.74 13.68
N LYS A 608 22.16 -25.42 13.58
CA LYS A 608 21.14 -26.29 12.98
C LYS A 608 20.70 -25.84 11.59
N LEU A 609 20.74 -26.76 10.63
CA LEU A 609 20.00 -26.70 9.38
C LEU A 609 18.86 -27.72 9.43
N GLU A 610 17.61 -27.28 9.25
CA GLU A 610 16.42 -28.15 9.25
C GLU A 610 15.54 -27.92 8.02
N ASN A 611 15.10 -28.98 7.32
CA ASN A 611 14.15 -28.81 6.21
C ASN A 611 14.67 -27.84 5.12
N ILE A 612 15.89 -28.08 4.65
CA ILE A 612 16.58 -27.28 3.62
C ILE A 612 16.68 -28.10 2.33
N ALA A 613 16.19 -27.56 1.21
CA ALA A 613 16.24 -28.23 -0.09
C ALA A 613 16.99 -27.39 -1.12
N ILE A 614 18.03 -27.97 -1.74
CA ILE A 614 18.70 -27.38 -2.91
C ILE A 614 18.20 -28.11 -4.16
N LYS A 615 17.18 -27.54 -4.81
CA LYS A 615 16.43 -28.16 -5.92
C LYS A 615 17.23 -28.27 -7.22
N SER A 616 18.16 -27.34 -7.46
CA SER A 616 19.03 -27.32 -8.64
C SER A 616 20.21 -26.35 -8.45
N GLY A 617 21.28 -26.57 -9.21
CA GLY A 617 22.45 -25.68 -9.20
C GLY A 617 23.77 -26.34 -9.57
N LYS A 618 24.84 -25.56 -9.53
CA LYS A 618 26.24 -25.98 -9.68
C LYS A 618 27.10 -25.29 -8.61
N ILE A 619 27.83 -26.09 -7.84
CA ILE A 619 28.73 -25.62 -6.78
C ILE A 619 30.13 -26.16 -7.08
N SER A 620 31.13 -25.28 -7.01
CA SER A 620 32.51 -25.62 -7.37
C SER A 620 33.54 -24.87 -6.53
N ASN A 621 34.61 -25.57 -6.14
CA ASN A 621 35.80 -24.97 -5.57
C ASN A 621 37.01 -25.25 -6.49
N GLN A 622 37.65 -24.18 -6.93
CA GLN A 622 38.75 -24.16 -7.90
C GLN A 622 40.11 -23.84 -7.25
N ALA A 623 40.19 -23.82 -5.91
CA ALA A 623 41.42 -23.50 -5.20
C ALA A 623 42.59 -24.37 -5.69
N SER A 624 43.73 -23.74 -5.93
CA SER A 624 44.97 -24.39 -6.39
C SER A 624 45.61 -25.24 -5.29
N ASP A 625 45.51 -24.79 -4.05
CA ASP A 625 46.09 -25.44 -2.86
C ASP A 625 45.52 -26.85 -2.61
N ASN A 626 46.38 -27.75 -2.14
CA ASN A 626 46.09 -29.15 -1.80
C ASN A 626 45.83 -29.36 -0.30
N GLY A 627 45.62 -28.28 0.47
CA GLY A 627 45.24 -28.29 1.89
C GLY A 627 44.23 -29.40 2.22
N GLN A 628 44.68 -30.35 3.06
CA GLN A 628 44.04 -31.67 3.22
C GLN A 628 42.57 -31.63 3.63
N TYR A 629 42.14 -30.56 4.30
CA TYR A 629 40.85 -30.48 4.99
C TYR A 629 39.83 -29.58 4.30
N LEU A 630 40.08 -29.08 3.09
CA LEU A 630 39.10 -28.25 2.37
C LEU A 630 37.92 -29.09 1.85
N GLY A 631 36.77 -28.96 2.51
CA GLY A 631 35.50 -29.54 2.09
C GLY A 631 34.72 -28.66 1.10
N THR A 632 34.17 -29.30 0.05
CA THR A 632 33.16 -28.75 -0.86
C THR A 632 31.92 -29.65 -0.83
N GLY A 633 30.77 -29.11 -0.45
CA GLY A 633 29.50 -29.85 -0.42
C GLY A 633 28.34 -28.97 -0.87
N ALA A 634 27.22 -29.55 -1.30
CA ALA A 634 26.11 -28.73 -1.77
C ALA A 634 25.48 -27.91 -0.64
N ILE A 635 25.17 -28.57 0.48
CA ILE A 635 24.62 -27.91 1.67
C ILE A 635 25.75 -27.28 2.46
N ALA A 636 26.72 -28.08 2.92
CA ALA A 636 27.75 -27.65 3.85
C ALA A 636 29.16 -27.85 3.29
N GLY A 637 29.99 -26.81 3.32
CA GLY A 637 31.44 -26.96 3.10
C GLY A 637 32.09 -27.78 4.21
N VAL A 638 31.79 -27.42 5.46
CA VAL A 638 32.11 -28.21 6.66
C VAL A 638 30.93 -28.29 7.62
N LEU A 639 30.68 -29.49 8.15
CA LEU A 639 29.82 -29.73 9.31
C LEU A 639 30.69 -29.93 10.55
N SER A 640 30.54 -29.07 11.56
CA SER A 640 31.28 -29.15 12.82
C SER A 640 30.65 -30.15 13.80
N SER A 641 31.37 -30.60 14.83
CA SER A 641 30.92 -31.65 15.75
C SER A 641 29.64 -31.30 16.53
N GLY A 642 29.38 -30.02 16.80
CA GLY A 642 28.13 -29.54 17.38
C GLY A 642 26.99 -29.31 16.37
N GLY A 643 27.30 -29.30 15.08
CA GLY A 643 26.35 -28.98 14.02
C GLY A 643 25.37 -30.10 13.72
N ILE A 644 24.21 -29.71 13.20
CA ILE A 644 23.09 -30.61 12.87
C ILE A 644 22.58 -30.28 11.46
N ILE A 645 22.45 -31.30 10.60
CA ILE A 645 21.75 -31.22 9.31
C ILE A 645 20.63 -32.27 9.32
N GLN A 646 19.38 -31.81 9.32
CA GLN A 646 18.20 -32.64 9.53
C GLN A 646 17.11 -32.38 8.47
N ASP A 647 16.50 -33.42 7.90
CA ASP A 647 15.42 -33.29 6.91
C ASP A 647 15.84 -32.48 5.66
N CYS A 648 17.10 -32.58 5.22
CA CYS A 648 17.65 -31.75 4.13
C CYS A 648 18.09 -32.55 2.89
N TYR A 649 18.00 -31.96 1.70
CA TYR A 649 18.48 -32.62 0.47
C TYR A 649 19.12 -31.70 -0.56
N SER A 650 19.84 -32.29 -1.51
CA SER A 650 20.38 -31.58 -2.67
C SER A 650 20.35 -32.38 -3.97
N SER A 651 19.84 -31.73 -5.01
CA SER A 651 19.96 -32.11 -6.42
C SER A 651 21.01 -31.28 -7.18
N ALA A 652 21.69 -30.33 -6.51
CA ALA A 652 22.73 -29.51 -7.15
C ALA A 652 23.99 -30.33 -7.46
N ASN A 653 24.62 -30.04 -8.60
CA ASN A 653 25.86 -30.69 -9.00
C ASN A 653 27.05 -30.07 -8.23
N VAL A 654 27.82 -30.89 -7.53
CA VAL A 654 29.05 -30.48 -6.83
C VAL A 654 30.24 -30.93 -7.67
N THR A 655 30.91 -29.97 -8.30
CA THR A 655 31.95 -30.23 -9.30
C THR A 655 33.22 -29.47 -8.94
N GLN A 656 34.35 -30.17 -8.77
CA GLN A 656 35.67 -29.61 -8.39
C GLN A 656 35.76 -29.20 -6.91
N GLY A 657 36.85 -29.63 -6.26
CA GLY A 657 37.21 -29.32 -4.87
C GLY A 657 38.29 -30.28 -4.36
N ILE A 658 38.65 -30.22 -3.08
CA ILE A 658 39.63 -31.19 -2.49
C ILE A 658 38.91 -32.43 -1.97
N ASN A 659 37.98 -32.25 -1.02
CA ASN A 659 37.10 -33.28 -0.50
C ASN A 659 35.66 -32.94 -0.91
N VAL A 660 35.06 -33.69 -1.84
CA VAL A 660 33.79 -33.33 -2.49
C VAL A 660 32.67 -34.29 -2.07
N GLY A 661 31.61 -33.76 -1.46
CA GLY A 661 30.45 -34.56 -1.04
C GLY A 661 29.13 -34.07 -1.64
N GLY A 662 28.20 -34.98 -1.89
CA GLY A 662 26.86 -34.61 -2.38
C GLY A 662 26.09 -33.65 -1.47
N LEU A 663 26.29 -33.74 -0.15
CA LEU A 663 25.75 -32.78 0.82
C LEU A 663 26.84 -32.02 1.58
N ILE A 664 27.88 -32.72 2.04
CA ILE A 664 28.85 -32.21 3.02
C ILE A 664 30.27 -32.45 2.50
N GLY A 665 31.08 -31.39 2.40
CA GLY A 665 32.48 -31.53 2.01
C GLY A 665 33.32 -32.25 3.06
N LEU A 666 33.32 -31.71 4.28
CA LEU A 666 34.03 -32.27 5.45
C LEU A 666 33.06 -32.44 6.63
N ASN A 667 32.94 -33.63 7.21
CA ASN A 667 32.16 -33.84 8.44
C ASN A 667 33.07 -34.10 9.64
N LYS A 668 33.00 -33.24 10.66
CA LYS A 668 33.75 -33.36 11.92
C LYS A 668 32.95 -34.06 13.02
N ASN A 669 32.34 -35.21 12.70
CA ASN A 669 31.42 -35.95 13.60
C ASN A 669 30.20 -35.12 14.07
N GLY A 670 29.60 -34.35 13.16
CA GLY A 670 28.31 -33.69 13.37
C GLY A 670 27.11 -34.60 13.09
N THR A 671 25.92 -34.17 13.50
CA THR A 671 24.68 -34.96 13.39
C THR A 671 24.05 -34.83 12.00
N ILE A 672 23.70 -35.97 11.38
CA ILE A 672 23.05 -36.02 10.06
C ILE A 672 21.84 -36.96 10.13
N GLN A 673 20.65 -36.47 9.81
CA GLN A 673 19.41 -37.25 9.90
C GLN A 673 18.41 -36.91 8.79
N ASN A 674 17.75 -37.92 8.20
CA ASN A 674 16.70 -37.73 7.19
C ASN A 674 17.18 -36.89 5.98
N CYS A 675 18.35 -37.21 5.43
CA CYS A 675 18.96 -36.40 4.37
C CYS A 675 19.21 -37.19 3.09
N TYR A 676 19.20 -36.56 1.91
CA TYR A 676 19.63 -37.25 0.69
C TYR A 676 20.31 -36.40 -0.38
N ALA A 677 21.13 -37.04 -1.23
CA ALA A 677 21.73 -36.42 -2.41
C ALA A 677 21.41 -37.17 -3.71
N ASN A 678 21.04 -36.43 -4.74
CA ASN A 678 20.83 -36.93 -6.10
C ASN A 678 21.32 -35.96 -7.21
N GLY A 679 22.19 -35.01 -6.85
CA GLY A 679 23.01 -34.23 -7.80
C GLY A 679 24.33 -34.94 -8.14
N THR A 680 24.98 -34.57 -9.25
CA THR A 680 26.28 -35.17 -9.64
C THR A 680 27.40 -34.75 -8.69
N VAL A 681 28.24 -35.68 -8.25
CA VAL A 681 29.42 -35.43 -7.42
C VAL A 681 30.67 -35.81 -8.22
N ASN A 682 31.55 -34.85 -8.52
CA ASN A 682 32.76 -35.14 -9.31
C ASN A 682 33.91 -34.14 -9.07
N GLY A 683 35.13 -34.53 -9.42
CA GLY A 683 36.31 -33.65 -9.45
C GLY A 683 36.94 -33.36 -8.09
N GLY A 684 36.71 -34.20 -7.08
CA GLY A 684 37.44 -34.12 -5.81
C GLY A 684 38.89 -34.59 -5.98
N LYS A 685 39.87 -33.70 -5.72
CA LYS A 685 41.31 -34.00 -5.87
C LYS A 685 41.83 -35.06 -4.89
N LYS A 686 41.19 -35.22 -3.72
CA LYS A 686 41.55 -36.22 -2.69
C LYS A 686 40.46 -37.26 -2.46
N SER A 687 39.20 -36.81 -2.36
CA SER A 687 38.08 -37.71 -2.13
C SER A 687 36.79 -37.19 -2.79
N SER A 688 35.94 -38.13 -3.18
CA SER A 688 34.56 -37.88 -3.58
C SER A 688 33.66 -38.91 -2.91
N GLY A 689 32.50 -38.50 -2.40
CA GLY A 689 31.54 -39.40 -1.76
C GLY A 689 30.10 -38.95 -1.98
N GLY A 690 29.17 -39.92 -2.07
CA GLY A 690 27.77 -39.68 -2.41
C GLY A 690 27.07 -38.69 -1.46
N ILE A 691 27.50 -38.63 -0.19
CA ILE A 691 27.00 -37.66 0.81
C ILE A 691 28.14 -36.83 1.39
N ILE A 692 29.23 -37.47 1.82
CA ILE A 692 30.35 -36.83 2.51
C ILE A 692 31.63 -37.00 1.69
N GLY A 693 32.35 -35.90 1.42
CA GLY A 693 33.68 -35.96 0.82
C GLY A 693 34.66 -36.66 1.76
N SER A 694 34.88 -36.08 2.95
CA SER A 694 35.72 -36.68 3.99
C SER A 694 35.11 -36.60 5.40
N GLN A 695 35.17 -37.71 6.12
CA GLN A 695 34.83 -37.82 7.54
C GLN A 695 36.11 -37.61 8.38
N TYR A 696 36.08 -36.71 9.36
CA TYR A 696 37.27 -36.26 10.09
C TYR A 696 37.08 -36.25 11.61
N PHE A 697 37.74 -37.17 12.31
CA PHE A 697 37.69 -37.28 13.77
C PHE A 697 38.91 -36.62 14.41
N ILE A 698 38.67 -35.53 15.16
CA ILE A 698 39.74 -34.76 15.81
C ILE A 698 40.05 -35.22 17.23
N SER A 699 39.04 -35.65 17.97
CA SER A 699 39.09 -36.03 19.39
C SER A 699 38.41 -37.38 19.62
N TYR A 700 38.79 -38.07 20.71
CA TYR A 700 38.11 -39.30 21.13
C TYR A 700 36.62 -39.04 21.37
N SER A 701 35.77 -39.76 20.66
CA SER A 701 34.31 -39.61 20.74
C SER A 701 33.59 -40.83 20.16
N GLN A 702 32.34 -41.05 20.56
CA GLN A 702 31.44 -41.99 19.87
C GLN A 702 31.07 -41.44 18.48
N TYR A 703 30.85 -42.32 17.52
CA TYR A 703 30.40 -41.93 16.20
C TYR A 703 28.94 -41.47 16.27
N LYS A 704 28.66 -40.24 15.81
CA LYS A 704 27.28 -39.76 15.61
C LYS A 704 26.72 -40.39 14.35
N GLN A 705 26.43 -41.69 14.42
CA GLN A 705 26.02 -42.50 13.28
C GLN A 705 24.81 -41.85 12.58
N PRO A 706 24.94 -41.48 11.29
CA PRO A 706 23.85 -40.95 10.51
C PRO A 706 22.62 -41.86 10.52
N ASN A 707 21.44 -41.24 10.48
CA ASN A 707 20.17 -41.94 10.54
C ASN A 707 19.31 -41.57 9.33
N ASN A 708 18.85 -42.59 8.58
CA ASN A 708 17.94 -42.40 7.46
C ASN A 708 18.53 -41.47 6.37
N VAL A 709 19.79 -41.72 5.95
CA VAL A 709 20.52 -40.86 5.00
C VAL A 709 20.79 -41.61 3.69
N PHE A 710 20.34 -41.06 2.57
CA PHE A 710 20.31 -41.74 1.26
C PHE A 710 21.15 -41.05 0.18
N TYR A 711 21.63 -41.78 -0.81
CA TYR A 711 22.11 -41.20 -2.07
C TYR A 711 21.75 -42.03 -3.29
N ASP A 712 21.47 -41.35 -4.40
CA ASP A 712 21.32 -41.98 -5.72
C ASP A 712 22.72 -42.27 -6.30
N ILE A 713 23.10 -43.55 -6.36
CA ILE A 713 24.40 -44.01 -6.86
C ILE A 713 24.59 -43.58 -8.33
N SER A 714 23.54 -43.67 -9.15
CA SER A 714 23.59 -43.37 -10.59
C SER A 714 23.77 -41.89 -10.89
N LYS A 715 23.10 -41.02 -10.10
CA LYS A 715 23.15 -39.56 -10.28
C LYS A 715 24.39 -38.97 -9.66
N THR A 716 24.72 -39.36 -8.42
CA THR A 716 25.95 -38.89 -7.75
C THR A 716 27.21 -39.38 -8.46
N LYS A 717 27.14 -40.54 -9.13
CA LYS A 717 28.27 -41.28 -9.72
C LYS A 717 29.27 -41.78 -8.68
N GLN A 718 28.84 -41.91 -7.42
CA GLN A 718 29.68 -42.35 -6.32
C GLN A 718 29.26 -43.74 -5.85
N ASN A 719 30.26 -44.59 -5.61
CA ASN A 719 30.05 -45.97 -5.16
C ASN A 719 29.94 -46.10 -3.64
N GLU A 720 30.33 -45.05 -2.91
CA GLU A 720 30.46 -44.97 -1.45
C GLU A 720 29.81 -43.67 -0.96
N ALA A 721 29.16 -43.72 0.22
CA ALA A 721 28.56 -42.52 0.82
C ALA A 721 29.62 -41.52 1.32
N VAL A 722 30.74 -42.05 1.83
CA VAL A 722 31.86 -41.31 2.43
C VAL A 722 33.11 -41.60 1.61
N GLY A 723 33.70 -40.57 1.00
CA GLY A 723 34.87 -40.71 0.14
C GLY A 723 36.12 -41.16 0.90
N MET A 724 36.46 -40.49 2.00
CA MET A 724 37.59 -40.86 2.86
C MET A 724 37.25 -40.68 4.35
N VAL A 725 37.88 -41.48 5.22
CA VAL A 725 37.80 -41.36 6.67
C VAL A 725 39.19 -41.10 7.25
N TYR A 726 39.26 -40.23 8.26
CA TYR A 726 40.48 -39.84 8.95
C TYR A 726 40.22 -39.82 10.47
N GLY A 727 41.13 -40.41 11.24
CA GLY A 727 41.04 -40.44 12.71
C GLY A 727 40.08 -41.51 13.26
N SER A 728 39.78 -42.57 12.50
CA SER A 728 38.88 -43.66 12.95
C SER A 728 39.40 -44.39 14.19
N ASP A 729 40.71 -44.36 14.44
CA ASP A 729 41.39 -44.76 15.69
C ASP A 729 40.90 -44.01 16.94
N LYS A 730 40.23 -42.87 16.76
CA LYS A 730 39.66 -42.06 17.85
C LYS A 730 38.19 -42.37 18.12
N LEU A 731 37.59 -43.34 17.43
CA LEU A 731 36.22 -43.78 17.69
C LEU A 731 36.19 -44.75 18.88
N THR A 732 35.38 -44.45 19.90
CA THR A 732 35.32 -45.23 21.14
C THR A 732 34.28 -46.35 21.11
N ASP A 733 33.64 -46.58 19.97
CA ASP A 733 32.50 -47.49 19.77
C ASP A 733 32.73 -48.53 18.65
N ASN A 734 34.00 -48.75 18.26
CA ASN A 734 34.42 -49.71 17.22
C ASN A 734 33.78 -49.50 15.83
N LYS A 735 33.30 -48.28 15.54
CA LYS A 735 32.76 -47.90 14.22
C LYS A 735 33.87 -47.54 13.24
N THR A 736 33.61 -47.70 11.95
CA THR A 736 34.52 -47.28 10.87
C THR A 736 34.34 -45.82 10.47
N GLY A 737 33.21 -45.20 10.84
CA GLY A 737 32.85 -43.84 10.40
C GLY A 737 32.18 -43.81 9.02
N LYS A 738 31.73 -44.97 8.51
CA LYS A 738 31.00 -45.15 7.25
C LYS A 738 29.58 -45.72 7.42
N GLU A 739 29.19 -46.05 8.64
CA GLU A 739 27.88 -46.62 8.97
C GLU A 739 26.76 -45.57 8.86
N GLY A 740 25.51 -46.00 8.67
CA GLY A 740 24.32 -45.13 8.72
C GLY A 740 23.86 -44.52 7.38
N PHE A 741 24.55 -44.82 6.27
CA PHE A 741 24.18 -44.36 4.93
C PHE A 741 23.61 -45.48 4.06
N ILE A 742 22.77 -45.09 3.10
CA ILE A 742 22.07 -45.99 2.16
C ILE A 742 22.25 -45.46 0.73
N GLY A 743 23.11 -46.11 -0.05
CA GLY A 743 23.16 -45.92 -1.50
C GLY A 743 22.08 -46.74 -2.18
N VAL A 744 21.33 -46.12 -3.10
CA VAL A 744 20.35 -46.82 -3.94
C VAL A 744 20.63 -46.55 -5.42
N ASP A 745 20.56 -47.59 -6.23
CA ASP A 745 20.59 -47.52 -7.69
C ASP A 745 19.32 -48.16 -8.27
N LEU A 746 18.86 -47.63 -9.40
CA LEU A 746 17.76 -48.17 -10.19
C LEU A 746 18.21 -48.23 -11.65
N LEU A 747 18.05 -49.40 -12.27
CA LEU A 747 18.39 -49.62 -13.68
C LEU A 747 17.73 -48.56 -14.56
N LYS A 748 18.53 -47.79 -15.33
CA LYS A 748 18.03 -46.70 -16.20
C LYS A 748 16.95 -47.13 -17.19
N GLN A 749 17.00 -48.37 -17.65
CA GLN A 749 15.99 -48.96 -18.52
C GLN A 749 15.70 -50.41 -18.14
N ILE A 750 14.43 -50.78 -18.14
CA ILE A 750 13.92 -52.13 -17.91
C ILE A 750 13.28 -52.61 -19.20
N ASN A 751 13.85 -53.64 -19.83
CA ASN A 751 13.32 -54.24 -21.05
C ASN A 751 12.38 -55.41 -20.69
N LEU A 752 11.23 -55.46 -21.36
CA LEU A 752 10.25 -56.56 -21.30
C LEU A 752 9.77 -56.90 -22.72
N ASP A 753 9.27 -58.12 -22.90
CA ASP A 753 8.75 -58.60 -24.18
C ASP A 753 7.40 -59.28 -23.97
N ILE A 754 6.32 -58.78 -24.59
CA ILE A 754 4.98 -59.40 -24.47
C ILE A 754 4.91 -60.81 -25.06
N SER A 755 5.84 -61.15 -25.95
CA SER A 755 5.96 -62.47 -26.59
C SER A 755 7.03 -63.37 -25.97
N GLY A 756 7.77 -62.86 -24.98
CA GLY A 756 8.87 -63.55 -24.31
C GLY A 756 8.82 -63.33 -22.79
N ILE A 757 9.84 -62.68 -22.23
CA ILE A 757 9.86 -62.32 -20.80
C ILE A 757 8.90 -61.14 -20.56
N ASN A 758 7.64 -61.48 -20.27
CA ASN A 758 6.57 -60.51 -20.01
C ASN A 758 6.52 -60.00 -18.56
N GLU A 759 7.29 -60.57 -17.64
CA GLU A 759 7.40 -60.13 -16.25
C GLU A 759 8.86 -60.12 -15.77
N LYS A 760 9.26 -59.07 -15.02
CA LYS A 760 10.58 -58.97 -14.38
C LYS A 760 10.46 -58.39 -12.97
N LYS A 761 11.33 -58.83 -12.05
CA LYS A 761 11.42 -58.24 -10.70
C LYS A 761 11.94 -56.79 -10.78
N LEU A 762 11.46 -55.93 -9.88
CA LEU A 762 12.03 -54.62 -9.63
C LEU A 762 13.33 -54.77 -8.82
N ASP A 763 14.45 -54.80 -9.54
CA ASP A 763 15.78 -54.87 -8.95
C ASP A 763 16.28 -53.46 -8.59
N LEU A 764 16.54 -53.24 -7.29
CA LEU A 764 17.22 -52.06 -6.75
C LEU A 764 18.57 -52.49 -6.18
N THR A 765 19.66 -51.84 -6.59
CA THR A 765 20.96 -52.06 -5.94
C THR A 765 20.97 -51.25 -4.64
N ILE A 766 21.18 -51.92 -3.50
CA ILE A 766 21.22 -51.27 -2.18
C ILE A 766 22.61 -51.45 -1.58
N LYS A 767 23.28 -50.33 -1.26
CA LYS A 767 24.57 -50.29 -0.56
C LYS A 767 24.39 -49.61 0.79
N ALA A 768 24.20 -50.40 1.84
CA ALA A 768 24.02 -49.88 3.20
C ALA A 768 24.88 -50.61 4.22
N ASN A 769 25.34 -49.89 5.24
CA ASN A 769 26.09 -50.44 6.37
C ASN A 769 25.47 -49.93 7.70
N PRO A 770 24.83 -50.79 8.52
CA PRO A 770 24.47 -52.18 8.21
C PRO A 770 23.40 -52.28 7.11
N SER A 771 23.15 -53.51 6.63
CA SER A 771 22.06 -53.79 5.68
C SER A 771 20.69 -53.41 6.28
N THR A 772 19.80 -52.87 5.45
CA THR A 772 18.51 -52.33 5.88
C THR A 772 17.42 -52.56 4.83
N SER A 773 16.19 -52.79 5.28
CA SER A 773 14.99 -52.90 4.44
C SER A 773 14.44 -51.52 4.08
N LEU A 774 14.15 -51.29 2.80
CA LEU A 774 13.65 -49.99 2.34
C LEU A 774 12.13 -49.94 2.26
N ASN A 775 11.53 -48.97 2.94
CA ASN A 775 10.19 -48.51 2.60
C ASN A 775 10.26 -47.80 1.24
N LYS A 776 9.39 -48.19 0.29
CA LYS A 776 9.34 -47.65 -1.07
C LYS A 776 7.90 -47.70 -1.59
N SER A 777 7.50 -46.67 -2.32
CA SER A 777 6.33 -46.71 -3.21
C SER A 777 6.79 -46.73 -4.66
N VAL A 778 5.98 -47.33 -5.53
CA VAL A 778 6.32 -47.56 -6.94
C VAL A 778 5.12 -47.19 -7.80
N MET A 779 5.35 -46.36 -8.80
CA MET A 779 4.36 -45.91 -9.77
C MET A 779 4.86 -46.22 -11.19
N ILE A 780 3.95 -46.59 -12.09
CA ILE A 780 4.20 -46.58 -13.53
C ILE A 780 3.24 -45.57 -14.15
N LYS A 781 3.75 -44.65 -14.98
CA LYS A 781 2.95 -43.53 -15.53
C LYS A 781 1.86 -43.97 -16.51
N ASP A 782 2.10 -45.03 -17.28
CA ASP A 782 1.12 -45.62 -18.20
C ASP A 782 0.95 -47.11 -17.92
N LEU A 783 -0.15 -47.43 -17.24
CA LEU A 783 -0.55 -48.79 -16.85
C LEU A 783 -1.02 -49.64 -18.04
N SER A 784 -1.34 -49.03 -19.19
CA SER A 784 -1.66 -49.77 -20.41
C SER A 784 -0.43 -50.43 -21.04
N ILE A 785 0.76 -49.88 -20.79
CA ILE A 785 2.04 -50.40 -21.27
C ILE A 785 2.61 -51.43 -20.27
N ALA A 786 2.66 -51.08 -18.99
CA ALA A 786 3.15 -51.98 -17.94
C ALA A 786 2.50 -51.74 -16.56
N THR A 787 2.36 -52.80 -15.76
CA THR A 787 1.81 -52.74 -14.40
C THR A 787 2.84 -53.20 -13.36
N TYR A 788 2.72 -52.75 -12.12
CA TYR A 788 3.57 -53.18 -10.99
C TYR A 788 2.72 -53.88 -9.94
N ASN A 789 3.13 -55.09 -9.55
CA ASN A 789 2.56 -55.84 -8.43
C ASN A 789 3.47 -55.68 -7.21
N SER A 790 2.96 -54.99 -6.18
CA SER A 790 3.68 -54.72 -4.93
C SER A 790 3.90 -55.95 -4.06
N ALA A 791 3.01 -56.95 -4.12
CA ALA A 791 3.14 -58.19 -3.34
C ALA A 791 4.24 -59.12 -3.87
N THR A 792 4.49 -59.10 -5.19
CA THR A 792 5.56 -59.91 -5.82
C THR A 792 6.80 -59.10 -6.20
N GLU A 793 6.77 -57.79 -6.01
CA GLU A 793 7.77 -56.82 -6.52
C GLU A 793 8.05 -56.96 -8.03
N LYS A 794 7.05 -57.30 -8.86
CA LYS A 794 7.23 -57.53 -10.31
C LYS A 794 6.59 -56.45 -11.16
N ILE A 795 7.25 -56.12 -12.25
CA ILE A 795 6.75 -55.30 -13.36
C ILE A 795 6.30 -56.26 -14.48
N LYS A 796 5.07 -56.10 -14.96
CA LYS A 796 4.45 -56.90 -16.01
C LYS A 796 4.21 -56.04 -17.26
N ALA A 797 4.57 -56.55 -18.42
CA ALA A 797 4.26 -55.96 -19.72
C ALA A 797 2.82 -56.28 -20.15
N ASN A 798 2.12 -55.24 -20.60
CA ASN A 798 0.75 -55.32 -21.09
C ASN A 798 0.66 -55.01 -22.59
N LYS A 799 1.44 -54.03 -23.08
CA LYS A 799 1.40 -53.56 -24.47
C LYS A 799 2.77 -53.03 -24.90
N VAL A 800 3.12 -53.23 -26.18
CA VAL A 800 4.32 -52.64 -26.81
C VAL A 800 4.30 -51.11 -26.65
N GLY A 801 5.41 -50.54 -26.19
CA GLY A 801 5.52 -49.11 -25.91
C GLY A 801 6.67 -48.77 -24.95
N GLN A 802 6.71 -47.52 -24.51
CA GLN A 802 7.63 -47.04 -23.46
C GLN A 802 6.86 -46.26 -22.40
N THR A 803 7.20 -46.48 -21.13
CA THR A 803 6.59 -45.79 -19.99
C THR A 803 7.63 -45.55 -18.89
N GLU A 804 7.35 -44.64 -17.96
CA GLU A 804 8.25 -44.34 -16.85
C GLU A 804 7.82 -45.06 -15.58
N LEU A 805 8.77 -45.77 -14.97
CA LEU A 805 8.73 -46.27 -13.60
C LEU A 805 9.32 -45.21 -12.67
N VAL A 806 8.59 -44.87 -11.62
CA VAL A 806 9.01 -43.96 -10.55
C VAL A 806 9.05 -44.74 -9.24
N VAL A 807 10.20 -44.73 -8.55
CA VAL A 807 10.38 -45.32 -7.22
C VAL A 807 10.62 -44.19 -6.23
N SER A 808 9.75 -44.06 -5.24
CA SER A 808 9.78 -43.01 -4.23
C SER A 808 10.13 -43.58 -2.86
N LEU A 809 11.19 -43.02 -2.25
CA LEU A 809 11.75 -43.42 -0.97
C LEU A 809 11.51 -42.29 0.04
N PRO A 810 10.73 -42.50 1.13
CA PRO A 810 10.48 -41.48 2.13
C PRO A 810 11.73 -41.25 2.98
N VAL A 811 12.16 -39.98 3.10
CA VAL A 811 13.37 -39.56 3.81
C VAL A 811 13.00 -38.42 4.76
N GLY A 812 12.48 -38.79 5.95
CA GLY A 812 11.91 -37.86 6.92
C GLY A 812 10.74 -37.09 6.33
N LYS A 813 10.84 -35.76 6.31
CA LYS A 813 9.84 -34.85 5.69
C LYS A 813 9.88 -34.84 4.14
N ASN A 814 10.91 -35.42 3.51
CA ASN A 814 11.12 -35.36 2.06
C ASN A 814 10.95 -36.74 1.40
N THR A 815 11.07 -36.79 0.07
CA THR A 815 11.03 -38.04 -0.71
C THR A 815 12.11 -38.03 -1.77
N MET A 816 13.06 -38.97 -1.68
CA MET A 816 14.02 -39.21 -2.76
C MET A 816 13.34 -40.01 -3.85
N THR A 817 13.39 -39.53 -5.09
CA THR A 817 12.73 -40.16 -6.24
C THR A 817 13.75 -40.62 -7.26
N LEU A 818 13.62 -41.89 -7.67
CA LEU A 818 14.39 -42.56 -8.72
C LEU A 818 13.46 -42.82 -9.91
N SER A 819 13.95 -42.64 -11.15
CA SER A 819 13.18 -42.88 -12.38
C SER A 819 13.89 -43.87 -13.31
N SER A 820 13.11 -44.70 -13.99
CA SER A 820 13.57 -45.67 -15.00
C SER A 820 12.60 -45.73 -16.18
N THR A 821 13.11 -46.00 -17.38
CA THR A 821 12.28 -46.25 -18.57
C THR A 821 11.95 -47.73 -18.67
N ILE A 822 10.67 -48.11 -18.62
CA ILE A 822 10.23 -49.44 -19.06
C ILE A 822 10.06 -49.40 -20.57
N LYS A 823 10.75 -50.29 -21.29
CA LYS A 823 10.57 -50.52 -22.73
C LYS A 823 9.98 -51.91 -22.95
N VAL A 824 8.77 -51.94 -23.51
CA VAL A 824 8.06 -53.17 -23.86
C VAL A 824 8.14 -53.36 -25.37
N ILE A 825 8.64 -54.51 -25.82
CA ILE A 825 8.69 -54.92 -27.23
C ILE A 825 7.80 -56.15 -27.48
N ASN A 826 7.66 -56.52 -28.76
CA ASN A 826 7.12 -57.80 -29.19
C ASN A 826 8.12 -58.37 -30.21
N SER A 827 8.87 -59.41 -29.83
CA SER A 827 9.84 -60.04 -30.74
C SER A 827 9.17 -60.99 -31.75
N ASN A 828 7.96 -61.47 -31.48
CA ASN A 828 7.18 -62.33 -32.38
C ASN A 828 6.30 -61.53 -33.37
N ILE A 829 6.78 -60.38 -33.86
CA ILE A 829 6.21 -59.79 -35.08
C ILE A 829 6.86 -60.52 -36.27
N PRO A 830 6.15 -61.36 -37.03
CA PRO A 830 6.74 -61.97 -38.22
C PRO A 830 7.08 -60.87 -39.23
N ILE A 831 8.37 -60.67 -39.48
CA ILE A 831 8.84 -59.82 -40.57
C ILE A 831 8.53 -60.56 -41.87
N LYS A 832 7.43 -60.16 -42.52
CA LYS A 832 7.05 -60.65 -43.84
C LYS A 832 7.93 -59.98 -44.88
N LEU A 833 8.95 -60.67 -45.37
CA LEU A 833 9.83 -60.18 -46.43
C LEU A 833 9.16 -60.47 -47.77
N ASN A 834 8.54 -59.44 -48.34
CA ASN A 834 8.07 -59.46 -49.72
C ASN A 834 9.21 -59.09 -50.68
N TYR A 835 9.30 -59.80 -51.80
CA TYR A 835 10.21 -59.51 -52.90
C TYR A 835 9.64 -60.01 -54.22
N GLN A 836 9.98 -59.31 -55.30
CA GLN A 836 9.68 -59.68 -56.68
C GLN A 836 11.00 -59.79 -57.43
N ALA A 837 11.01 -60.45 -58.58
CA ALA A 837 12.18 -60.48 -59.44
C ALA A 837 11.78 -60.09 -60.86
N HIS A 838 12.55 -59.19 -61.47
CA HIS A 838 12.45 -58.86 -62.87
C HIS A 838 13.34 -59.79 -63.68
N VAL A 839 12.75 -60.47 -64.66
CA VAL A 839 13.45 -61.42 -65.53
C VAL A 839 13.39 -60.90 -66.95
N ALA A 840 14.52 -60.97 -67.66
CA ALA A 840 14.62 -60.51 -69.05
C ALA A 840 13.49 -61.08 -69.94
N ASP A 841 12.92 -60.22 -70.78
CA ASP A 841 11.74 -60.43 -71.62
C ASP A 841 10.42 -60.80 -70.91
N TYR A 842 10.39 -60.88 -69.58
CA TYR A 842 9.16 -61.17 -68.80
C TYR A 842 8.71 -60.03 -67.89
N GLY A 843 9.58 -59.06 -67.58
CA GLY A 843 9.26 -57.97 -66.66
C GLY A 843 9.35 -58.39 -65.19
N TRP A 844 8.84 -57.53 -64.31
CA TRP A 844 8.66 -57.84 -62.88
C TRP A 844 7.58 -58.91 -62.74
N LEU A 845 7.96 -60.06 -62.17
CA LEU A 845 7.02 -61.13 -61.86
C LEU A 845 6.31 -60.87 -60.53
N GLU A 846 5.24 -61.62 -60.26
CA GLU A 846 4.43 -61.47 -59.05
C GLU A 846 5.27 -61.43 -57.76
N GLU A 847 4.91 -60.52 -56.85
CA GLU A 847 5.52 -60.40 -55.54
C GLU A 847 5.27 -61.66 -54.71
N VAL A 848 6.34 -62.26 -54.19
CA VAL A 848 6.31 -63.41 -53.31
C VAL A 848 6.81 -63.05 -51.92
N SER A 849 6.44 -63.85 -50.92
CA SER A 849 6.86 -63.64 -49.53
C SER A 849 7.67 -64.83 -49.02
N ASP A 850 8.61 -64.55 -48.13
CA ASP A 850 9.20 -65.49 -47.15
C ASP A 850 9.67 -66.84 -47.73
N GLY A 851 10.81 -66.82 -48.43
CA GLY A 851 11.48 -68.03 -48.93
C GLY A 851 10.84 -68.67 -50.17
N LYS A 852 9.70 -68.16 -50.64
CA LYS A 852 9.12 -68.52 -51.94
C LYS A 852 10.03 -68.08 -53.09
N LYS A 853 10.01 -68.81 -54.20
CA LYS A 853 10.88 -68.49 -55.33
C LYS A 853 10.30 -67.34 -56.16
N ALA A 854 11.01 -66.22 -56.21
CA ALA A 854 10.83 -65.20 -57.25
C ALA A 854 11.63 -65.58 -58.51
N GLY A 855 11.20 -65.11 -59.67
CA GLY A 855 11.90 -65.36 -60.94
C GLY A 855 11.51 -66.67 -61.63
N THR A 856 12.30 -67.09 -62.62
CA THR A 856 12.13 -68.37 -63.35
C THR A 856 13.36 -69.26 -63.18
N THR A 857 13.25 -70.56 -63.49
CA THR A 857 14.40 -71.49 -63.44
C THR A 857 14.52 -72.33 -64.70
N GLY A 858 15.76 -72.61 -65.10
CA GLY A 858 16.09 -73.37 -66.31
C GLY A 858 15.92 -72.60 -67.63
N LYS A 859 15.72 -71.27 -67.57
CA LYS A 859 15.46 -70.43 -68.75
C LYS A 859 16.66 -69.64 -69.28
N ASN A 860 17.81 -69.69 -68.59
CA ASN A 860 19.05 -68.99 -68.95
C ASN A 860 18.87 -67.49 -69.31
N LYS A 861 18.13 -66.77 -68.45
CA LYS A 861 17.84 -65.34 -68.61
C LYS A 861 18.48 -64.52 -67.48
N GLN A 862 18.81 -63.26 -67.78
CA GLN A 862 19.23 -62.29 -66.76
C GLN A 862 18.07 -61.97 -65.80
N MET A 863 18.41 -61.71 -64.54
CA MET A 863 17.45 -61.47 -63.46
C MET A 863 18.01 -60.43 -62.48
N GLU A 864 17.14 -59.55 -62.02
CA GLU A 864 17.33 -58.62 -60.89
C GLU A 864 16.18 -58.82 -59.88
N ALA A 865 16.39 -58.52 -58.60
CA ALA A 865 15.44 -58.73 -57.51
C ALA A 865 15.66 -57.72 -56.38
#